data_AF-A0A427XEP6-F1
#
_entry.id   AF-A0A427XEP6-F1
#
_cell.length_a   1.000
_cell.length_b   1.000
_cell.length_c   1.000
_cell.angle_alpha   90.00
_cell.angle_beta   90.00
_cell.angle_gamma   90.00
#
_symmetry.space_group_name_H-M   'P 1'
#
loop_
_entity.id
_entity.type
_entity.pdbx_description
1 polymer ?
#
loop_
_entity_poly.entity_id
_entity_poly.type
_entity_poly.pdbx_seq_one_letter_code
_entity_poly.pdbx_strand_id
1 'polypeptide(L)'
;MLATPASPSAHQRHPKTFAGMPRPRQLWRLAVGAAIATILCLIQLSSGSVANPSGVNWAAVDLDAAHGGPTVVAKSRVLVTGGGGMIGKRVVARLLASNTRVTVLDTIFFDNELAALRTAFPRADLRVVHGDIRDPAKLTEAMDGVGGVVHLAAVSRVLWCLENDRDCFDVNVRGTQLVIEALGEGWFIQASSREVYGNPDKLPASETTPRKPANIYGESKSRAEDVITDHIKKNSASYQINAIMLRLSNVYGSSADHRERLVPAIMTNALAHRPIQIVGGDQDLDMVFVDDVVNAMSLAINRLEEKHQNGETGSVSAFNVGTPRSTSAMMLIRKILWLTNSSSPLQTLPGDARFPDKYVGVTSKATSELGFTAKVGIDAGLHSLAKAYITETRGYLSAKRDEFACDTPKAYLARDLLALDGCSGTLAANVDGQPFYATYEPARDGNPDFWGWKDDDEPHPWDFEVKKVSGEIVVQLWQTHDDKRIPFEVPGDDVLKRHTSFHAIVQPGTGFVSLTLGSSGMPLQTWKENEVPAQRVLKAGEAKPVAPFAFRLTPFCCAHKPAPWPFYRDDPLASGILDARAEKVRSFNASQMTTLCSRLSAADQVAENRIEKLNAMPQPVVLDQAQLPTGRPADWRVRKLDTCTNLCDHPTICVDTGDCACGQATCSPIQRFPFAAQANLPGLSYPPETFDWDDVTAKDPAALVAAVEKSTWLNVLRPSARRYLSRTPAFPATAVARCPNDVEEKKKNDAESFEKLQTEWHGCFSADSVMERGAKLIAKDYSPGSLVFLPYYAYNGGLRFPEIPPWVAHAVEPYPKDFDVSDLMMPFTFDWGRCNTILHNLYRVRDWSSTPDEIVRASAWQPMGDLNSPCYFMDQDVVIPARTCLQDKLRERFGAISHVPPSRARSVLVTFKGSPNGAGSSVRQKLSCDRVRSTEPANLLGGHALKAFWNELKPGADYLETIADTVFCPLPRGTTGWATRMNDVIYGGCIPVLLGDQTHHPFWDILDWSKISVTVPDYEIENLESILMSYTWAEIQRMQTNLILVRDAFLYPSEGDMFSNTRDRGPFFFAIHSASLLKQTKFPT
;
A
#
# COMPACT_ATOMS: atom_id res chain seq x y z
N MET A 1 -16.37 -1.82 -74.60
CA MET A 1 -17.40 -2.69 -75.20
C MET A 1 -17.80 -3.68 -74.11
N LEU A 2 -18.91 -3.50 -73.41
CA LEU A 2 -20.32 -3.65 -73.82
C LEU A 2 -20.70 -5.11 -74.13
N ALA A 3 -21.47 -5.72 -73.21
CA ALA A 3 -22.76 -6.36 -73.52
C ALA A 3 -23.59 -6.60 -72.23
N THR A 4 -24.65 -5.82 -72.07
CA THR A 4 -25.89 -6.11 -71.29
C THR A 4 -26.96 -6.61 -72.33
N PRO A 5 -28.27 -6.88 -72.05
CA PRO A 5 -29.11 -6.45 -70.91
C PRO A 5 -30.28 -7.38 -70.45
N ALA A 6 -31.00 -6.95 -69.39
CA ALA A 6 -32.47 -6.81 -69.38
C ALA A 6 -32.97 -6.06 -68.11
N SER A 7 -34.01 -5.23 -68.25
CA SER A 7 -34.82 -4.57 -67.20
C SER A 7 -36.32 -4.75 -67.55
N PRO A 8 -37.36 -4.27 -66.79
CA PRO A 8 -37.69 -2.83 -66.56
C PRO A 8 -38.22 -2.46 -65.13
N SER A 9 -37.94 -1.30 -64.52
CA SER A 9 -38.53 0.06 -64.64
C SER A 9 -39.86 0.29 -63.85
N ALA A 10 -40.23 1.44 -63.26
CA ALA A 10 -39.56 2.74 -62.97
C ALA A 10 -40.45 3.72 -62.13
N HIS A 11 -39.88 4.89 -61.78
CA HIS A 11 -40.50 6.22 -61.40
C HIS A 11 -40.83 6.55 -59.92
N GLN A 12 -41.00 7.83 -59.49
CA GLN A 12 -40.13 9.04 -59.61
C GLN A 12 -40.65 10.29 -58.79
N ARG A 13 -39.74 11.25 -58.47
CA ARG A 13 -39.94 12.73 -58.25
C ARG A 13 -40.52 13.33 -56.93
N HIS A 14 -39.92 14.47 -56.52
CA HIS A 14 -40.47 15.59 -55.68
C HIS A 14 -41.34 16.57 -56.54
N PRO A 15 -41.97 17.72 -56.08
CA PRO A 15 -41.83 18.49 -54.80
C PRO A 15 -43.09 19.26 -54.24
N LYS A 16 -42.87 20.12 -53.21
CA LYS A 16 -43.53 21.42 -52.85
C LYS A 16 -44.87 21.55 -52.03
N THR A 17 -44.71 22.15 -50.82
CA THR A 17 -45.48 23.26 -50.16
C THR A 17 -46.98 23.19 -49.79
N PHE A 18 -47.31 23.50 -48.51
CA PHE A 18 -48.08 24.66 -47.97
C PHE A 18 -48.19 24.48 -46.41
N ALA A 19 -47.58 25.30 -45.55
CA ALA A 19 -47.98 26.62 -45.01
C ALA A 19 -48.81 26.56 -43.70
N GLY A 20 -48.46 27.38 -42.68
CA GLY A 20 -49.25 27.48 -41.43
C GLY A 20 -48.49 28.00 -40.18
N MET A 21 -48.20 29.30 -40.12
CA MET A 21 -47.81 30.00 -38.88
C MET A 21 -49.08 30.56 -38.18
N PRO A 22 -49.10 30.82 -36.86
CA PRO A 22 -48.54 32.09 -36.37
C PRO A 22 -47.94 32.10 -34.94
N ARG A 23 -47.21 33.17 -34.63
CA ARG A 23 -46.96 33.67 -33.25
C ARG A 23 -48.06 34.68 -32.87
N PRO A 24 -48.23 34.99 -31.57
CA PRO A 24 -47.97 36.38 -31.18
C PRO A 24 -47.14 36.53 -29.89
N ARG A 25 -46.66 37.75 -29.65
CA ARG A 25 -45.82 38.16 -28.51
C ARG A 25 -46.65 38.81 -27.40
N GLN A 26 -46.19 38.64 -26.16
CA GLN A 26 -46.13 39.61 -25.06
C GLN A 26 -47.30 40.59 -24.85
N LEU A 27 -47.96 40.47 -23.69
CA LEU A 27 -48.19 41.60 -22.79
C LEU A 27 -48.39 41.10 -21.33
N TRP A 28 -47.38 41.44 -20.49
CA TRP A 28 -47.49 41.96 -19.11
C TRP A 28 -48.22 41.13 -18.02
N ARG A 29 -47.54 40.76 -16.91
CA ARG A 29 -47.28 41.58 -15.69
C ARG A 29 -48.59 42.01 -15.00
N LEU A 30 -48.86 41.79 -13.72
CA LEU A 30 -48.03 41.40 -12.56
C LEU A 30 -48.95 40.82 -11.45
N ALA A 31 -48.66 39.64 -10.90
CA ALA A 31 -49.13 39.23 -9.56
C ALA A 31 -48.38 37.96 -9.07
N VAL A 32 -47.53 38.11 -8.05
CA VAL A 32 -47.12 37.10 -7.04
C VAL A 32 -46.64 35.72 -7.57
N GLY A 33 -45.35 35.38 -7.59
CA GLY A 33 -44.20 36.08 -7.04
C GLY A 33 -43.94 35.83 -5.53
N ALA A 34 -43.88 34.57 -5.09
CA ALA A 34 -43.32 34.20 -3.77
C ALA A 34 -43.01 32.69 -3.57
N ALA A 35 -43.89 31.78 -4.02
CA ALA A 35 -44.07 30.51 -3.27
C ALA A 35 -43.31 29.25 -3.74
N ILE A 36 -42.81 29.17 -4.99
CA ILE A 36 -42.33 27.87 -5.56
C ILE A 36 -40.89 27.97 -6.10
N ALA A 37 -40.04 28.75 -5.44
CA ALA A 37 -38.58 28.56 -5.52
C ALA A 37 -38.12 27.36 -4.67
N THR A 38 -38.94 26.90 -3.71
CA THR A 38 -38.59 25.84 -2.75
C THR A 38 -38.60 24.43 -3.35
N ILE A 39 -39.38 24.17 -4.40
CA ILE A 39 -39.44 22.84 -5.04
C ILE A 39 -38.19 22.56 -5.90
N LEU A 40 -37.45 23.60 -6.31
CA LEU A 40 -36.11 23.47 -6.90
C LEU A 40 -35.06 22.93 -5.92
N CYS A 41 -35.38 22.77 -4.63
CA CYS A 41 -34.46 22.29 -3.60
C CYS A 41 -34.49 20.75 -3.39
N LEU A 42 -35.42 20.01 -4.02
CA LEU A 42 -35.77 18.65 -3.55
C LEU A 42 -35.66 17.48 -4.55
N ILE A 43 -35.34 17.69 -5.83
CA ILE A 43 -35.31 16.57 -6.83
C ILE A 43 -33.96 16.43 -7.58
N GLN A 44 -33.01 17.35 -7.39
CA GLN A 44 -31.63 17.20 -7.92
C GLN A 44 -30.60 16.68 -6.89
N LEU A 45 -31.02 16.38 -5.65
CA LEU A 45 -30.15 15.81 -4.61
C LEU A 45 -30.32 14.29 -4.50
N SER A 46 -29.81 13.58 -5.51
CA SER A 46 -29.43 12.16 -5.39
C SER A 46 -27.96 11.96 -5.81
N SER A 47 -27.10 12.87 -5.35
CA SER A 47 -25.65 12.82 -5.51
C SER A 47 -25.01 11.74 -4.62
N GLY A 48 -25.29 10.48 -4.94
CA GLY A 48 -24.56 9.32 -4.43
C GLY A 48 -23.22 9.15 -5.16
N SER A 49 -22.33 10.12 -5.03
CA SER A 49 -21.00 10.06 -5.62
C SER A 49 -20.16 9.02 -4.87
N VAL A 50 -19.81 7.91 -5.53
CA VAL A 50 -18.81 6.96 -5.01
C VAL A 50 -17.46 7.68 -4.98
N ALA A 51 -17.02 8.07 -3.78
CA ALA A 51 -15.72 8.70 -3.60
C ALA A 51 -14.61 7.66 -3.80
N ASN A 52 -13.76 7.87 -4.82
CA ASN A 52 -12.58 7.05 -5.03
C ASN A 52 -11.44 7.55 -4.11
N PRO A 53 -10.94 6.78 -3.12
CA PRO A 53 -10.14 7.33 -2.00
C PRO A 53 -8.71 7.81 -2.30
N SER A 54 -8.27 7.85 -3.56
CA SER A 54 -6.85 7.94 -3.94
C SER A 54 -6.45 9.16 -4.79
N GLY A 55 -7.36 10.11 -5.01
CA GLY A 55 -7.13 11.28 -5.87
C GLY A 55 -6.33 12.41 -5.22
N VAL A 56 -5.21 12.80 -5.83
CA VAL A 56 -4.54 14.08 -5.53
C VAL A 56 -5.52 15.23 -5.82
N ASN A 57 -5.85 16.00 -4.79
CA ASN A 57 -6.91 17.01 -4.89
C ASN A 57 -6.38 18.33 -5.47
N TRP A 58 -7.16 19.01 -6.33
CA TRP A 58 -6.86 20.40 -6.73
C TRP A 58 -6.91 21.41 -5.59
N ALA A 59 -7.42 21.04 -4.42
CA ALA A 59 -7.21 21.77 -3.16
C ALA A 59 -5.72 21.97 -2.79
N ALA A 60 -4.79 21.20 -3.38
CA ALA A 60 -3.34 21.39 -3.27
C ALA A 60 -2.76 22.43 -4.27
N VAL A 61 -3.56 22.91 -5.22
CA VAL A 61 -3.22 24.02 -6.11
C VAL A 61 -3.77 25.29 -5.48
N ASP A 62 -2.85 26.15 -5.01
CA ASP A 62 -3.19 27.52 -4.64
C ASP A 62 -3.65 28.27 -5.91
N LEU A 63 -4.97 28.48 -6.02
CA LEU A 63 -5.60 29.18 -7.14
C LEU A 63 -5.43 30.70 -7.05
N ASP A 64 -5.17 31.26 -5.87
CA ASP A 64 -4.87 32.70 -5.73
C ASP A 64 -3.49 33.01 -6.37
N ALA A 65 -2.53 32.09 -6.24
CA ALA A 65 -1.24 32.14 -6.94
C ALA A 65 -1.37 32.09 -8.49
N ALA A 66 -2.50 31.61 -9.03
CA ALA A 66 -2.76 31.68 -10.47
C ALA A 66 -2.90 33.14 -10.96
N HIS A 67 -3.36 34.06 -10.11
CA HIS A 67 -3.52 35.48 -10.42
C HIS A 67 -2.27 36.34 -10.10
N GLY A 68 -1.32 35.85 -9.31
CA GLY A 68 -0.19 36.64 -8.78
C GLY A 68 1.05 36.80 -9.69
N GLY A 69 1.04 36.30 -10.93
CA GLY A 69 2.20 36.31 -11.83
C GLY A 69 1.94 36.98 -13.18
N PRO A 70 2.89 36.90 -14.13
CA PRO A 70 2.75 37.55 -15.45
C PRO A 70 1.52 37.03 -16.20
N THR A 71 0.65 37.94 -16.64
CA THR A 71 -0.47 37.63 -17.53
C THR A 71 0.03 37.08 -18.85
N VAL A 72 -0.57 35.98 -19.33
CA VAL A 72 -0.22 35.38 -20.62
C VAL A 72 -1.12 35.95 -21.71
N VAL A 73 -0.52 36.35 -22.85
CA VAL A 73 -1.22 36.94 -24.00
C VAL A 73 -1.05 36.05 -25.23
N ALA A 74 -1.69 34.88 -25.22
CA ALA A 74 -1.74 33.98 -26.37
C ALA A 74 -3.07 34.14 -27.12
N LYS A 75 -3.02 34.40 -28.43
CA LYS A 75 -4.21 34.54 -29.28
C LYS A 75 -4.74 33.17 -29.76
N SER A 76 -3.82 32.24 -30.00
CA SER A 76 -4.09 30.87 -30.44
C SER A 76 -4.46 29.96 -29.27
N ARG A 77 -4.92 28.73 -29.55
CA ARG A 77 -5.05 27.71 -28.50
C ARG A 77 -3.66 27.20 -28.11
N VAL A 78 -3.40 27.07 -26.82
CA VAL A 78 -2.15 26.53 -26.28
C VAL A 78 -2.37 25.07 -25.87
N LEU A 79 -1.55 24.15 -26.37
CA LEU A 79 -1.49 22.78 -25.89
C LEU A 79 -0.49 22.67 -24.73
N VAL A 80 -0.94 22.23 -23.56
CA VAL A 80 -0.09 21.81 -22.45
C VAL A 80 -0.08 20.29 -22.40
N THR A 81 0.99 19.67 -22.92
CA THR A 81 1.21 18.23 -22.69
C THR A 81 1.82 18.06 -21.30
N GLY A 82 1.41 17.04 -20.55
CA GLY A 82 1.85 16.87 -19.15
C GLY A 82 1.13 17.82 -18.19
N GLY A 83 -0.08 18.28 -18.56
CA GLY A 83 -0.89 19.25 -17.82
C GLY A 83 -1.45 18.76 -16.48
N GLY A 84 -1.42 17.46 -16.21
CA GLY A 84 -1.78 16.84 -14.92
C GLY A 84 -0.59 16.64 -13.97
N GLY A 85 0.65 16.81 -14.45
CA GLY A 85 1.85 16.84 -13.60
C GLY A 85 1.97 18.14 -12.79
N MET A 86 2.87 18.14 -11.78
CA MET A 86 3.10 19.28 -10.86
C MET A 86 3.18 20.65 -11.57
N ILE A 87 4.06 20.78 -12.57
CA ILE A 87 4.26 22.05 -13.28
C ILE A 87 3.08 22.33 -14.21
N GLY A 88 2.56 21.28 -14.87
CA GLY A 88 1.42 21.36 -15.79
C GLY A 88 0.18 21.95 -15.15
N LYS A 89 -0.21 21.46 -13.97
CA LYS A 89 -1.39 21.96 -13.23
C LYS A 89 -1.30 23.46 -12.97
N ARG A 90 -0.13 23.94 -12.54
CA ARG A 90 0.14 25.36 -12.28
C ARG A 90 0.17 26.21 -13.55
N VAL A 91 0.75 25.70 -14.65
CA VAL A 91 0.74 26.37 -15.97
C VAL A 91 -0.69 26.46 -16.52
N VAL A 92 -1.47 25.37 -16.48
CA VAL A 92 -2.88 25.35 -16.90
C VAL A 92 -3.69 26.37 -16.10
N ALA A 93 -3.57 26.39 -14.76
CA ALA A 93 -4.25 27.37 -13.92
C ALA A 93 -3.91 28.83 -14.32
N ARG A 94 -2.62 29.14 -14.55
CA ARG A 94 -2.15 30.48 -14.98
C ARG A 94 -2.69 30.88 -16.36
N LEU A 95 -2.79 29.94 -17.30
CA LEU A 95 -3.33 30.18 -18.64
C LEU A 95 -4.84 30.45 -18.59
N LEU A 96 -5.60 29.63 -17.84
CA LEU A 96 -7.04 29.80 -17.66
C LEU A 96 -7.37 31.11 -16.92
N ALA A 97 -6.60 31.46 -15.88
CA ALA A 97 -6.68 32.76 -15.20
C ALA A 97 -6.39 33.96 -16.12
N SER A 98 -5.62 33.75 -17.19
CA SER A 98 -5.36 34.75 -18.25
C SER A 98 -6.38 34.72 -19.39
N ASN A 99 -7.49 33.97 -19.27
CA ASN A 99 -8.48 33.70 -20.33
C ASN A 99 -7.88 33.12 -21.64
N THR A 100 -6.73 32.45 -21.56
CA THR A 100 -6.15 31.74 -22.71
C THR A 100 -6.94 30.46 -23.00
N ARG A 101 -7.11 30.11 -24.28
CA ARG A 101 -7.72 28.84 -24.71
C ARG A 101 -6.71 27.71 -24.55
N VAL A 102 -7.04 26.67 -23.79
CA VAL A 102 -6.12 25.58 -23.43
C VAL A 102 -6.62 24.24 -23.96
N THR A 103 -5.70 23.41 -24.47
CA THR A 103 -5.87 21.95 -24.48
C THR A 103 -4.87 21.35 -23.49
N VAL A 104 -5.30 20.38 -22.69
CA VAL A 104 -4.40 19.48 -21.95
C VAL A 104 -4.33 18.14 -22.68
N LEU A 105 -3.13 17.60 -22.87
CA LEU A 105 -2.91 16.19 -23.21
C LEU A 105 -2.09 15.53 -22.09
N ASP A 106 -2.70 14.60 -21.38
CA ASP A 106 -2.04 13.87 -20.30
C ASP A 106 -2.66 12.48 -20.11
N THR A 107 -1.86 11.58 -19.55
CA THR A 107 -2.28 10.25 -19.09
C THR A 107 -2.74 10.26 -17.61
N ILE A 108 -2.44 11.32 -16.87
CA ILE A 108 -2.76 11.47 -15.43
C ILE A 108 -3.61 12.73 -15.25
N PHE A 109 -4.92 12.64 -15.51
CA PHE A 109 -5.88 13.72 -15.27
C PHE A 109 -7.22 13.11 -14.86
N PHE A 110 -7.80 13.52 -13.73
CA PHE A 110 -9.00 12.89 -13.17
C PHE A 110 -10.25 13.79 -13.25
N ASP A 111 -11.44 13.22 -13.12
CA ASP A 111 -12.70 13.96 -13.28
C ASP A 111 -12.98 14.97 -12.16
N ASN A 112 -12.57 14.68 -10.92
CA ASN A 112 -12.68 15.62 -9.81
C ASN A 112 -11.79 16.87 -10.01
N GLU A 113 -10.63 16.69 -10.64
CA GLU A 113 -9.73 17.78 -11.06
C GLU A 113 -10.38 18.69 -12.11
N LEU A 114 -11.01 18.08 -13.12
CA LEU A 114 -11.73 18.79 -14.17
C LEU A 114 -12.93 19.58 -13.60
N ALA A 115 -13.64 19.01 -12.63
CA ALA A 115 -14.75 19.68 -11.95
C ALA A 115 -14.26 20.90 -11.14
N ALA A 116 -13.16 20.78 -10.39
CA ALA A 116 -12.56 21.88 -9.65
C ALA A 116 -12.13 23.04 -10.57
N LEU A 117 -11.44 22.75 -11.68
CA LEU A 117 -11.06 23.75 -12.68
C LEU A 117 -12.26 24.46 -13.32
N ARG A 118 -13.31 23.71 -13.68
CA ARG A 118 -14.55 24.29 -14.24
C ARG A 118 -15.29 25.17 -13.24
N THR A 119 -15.17 24.89 -11.94
CA THR A 119 -15.76 25.70 -10.86
C THR A 119 -14.95 26.98 -10.64
N ALA A 120 -13.61 26.89 -10.65
CA ALA A 120 -12.72 28.04 -10.50
C ALA A 120 -12.73 28.99 -11.71
N PHE A 121 -12.79 28.44 -12.92
CA PHE A 121 -12.72 29.19 -14.18
C PHE A 121 -13.95 28.92 -15.09
N PRO A 122 -15.18 29.27 -14.66
CA PRO A 122 -16.43 28.86 -15.33
C PRO A 122 -16.66 29.48 -16.73
N ARG A 123 -15.77 30.36 -17.18
CA ARG A 123 -15.79 30.99 -18.51
C ARG A 123 -14.58 30.60 -19.38
N ALA A 124 -13.65 29.79 -18.88
CA ALA A 124 -12.44 29.46 -19.60
C ALA A 124 -12.66 28.32 -20.61
N ASP A 125 -11.99 28.44 -21.76
CA ASP A 125 -12.03 27.45 -22.84
C ASP A 125 -10.94 26.38 -22.59
N LEU A 126 -11.33 25.31 -21.90
CA LEU A 126 -10.49 24.17 -21.55
C LEU A 126 -10.97 22.89 -22.27
N ARG A 127 -10.14 22.35 -23.15
CA ARG A 127 -10.22 20.96 -23.65
C ARG A 127 -9.25 20.08 -22.84
N VAL A 128 -9.67 18.86 -22.49
CA VAL A 128 -8.79 17.84 -21.91
C VAL A 128 -8.89 16.59 -22.77
N VAL A 129 -7.75 16.12 -23.26
CA VAL A 129 -7.58 14.85 -23.97
C VAL A 129 -6.82 13.92 -23.03
N HIS A 130 -7.49 12.87 -22.56
CA HIS A 130 -6.83 11.82 -21.78
C HIS A 130 -6.17 10.84 -22.75
N GLY A 131 -4.84 10.74 -22.70
CA GLY A 131 -4.03 9.96 -23.66
C GLY A 131 -2.52 10.20 -23.57
N ASP A 132 -1.76 9.31 -24.21
CA ASP A 132 -0.29 9.38 -24.28
C ASP A 132 0.16 10.25 -25.47
N ILE A 133 1.26 11.00 -25.29
CA ILE A 133 1.89 11.78 -26.38
C ILE A 133 2.43 10.91 -27.52
N ARG A 134 2.62 9.61 -27.29
CA ARG A 134 3.09 8.62 -28.25
C ARG A 134 1.96 7.98 -29.08
N ASP A 135 0.70 8.22 -28.72
CA ASP A 135 -0.46 7.81 -29.48
C ASP A 135 -0.77 8.88 -30.56
N PRO A 136 -0.61 8.56 -31.86
CA PRO A 136 -0.84 9.53 -32.93
C PRO A 136 -2.29 10.01 -33.01
N ALA A 137 -3.27 9.19 -32.63
CA ALA A 137 -4.68 9.57 -32.66
C ALA A 137 -4.98 10.59 -31.55
N LYS A 138 -4.48 10.35 -30.34
CA LYS A 138 -4.61 11.29 -29.21
C LYS A 138 -3.84 12.58 -29.41
N LEU A 139 -2.66 12.51 -30.01
CA LEU A 139 -1.90 13.69 -30.38
C LEU A 139 -2.63 14.52 -31.46
N THR A 140 -3.20 13.87 -32.48
CA THR A 140 -4.03 14.53 -33.50
C THR A 140 -5.25 15.22 -32.88
N GLU A 141 -5.97 14.53 -31.98
CA GLU A 141 -7.11 15.08 -31.22
C GLU A 141 -6.72 16.32 -30.41
N ALA A 142 -5.53 16.30 -29.79
CA ALA A 142 -5.04 17.38 -28.96
C ALA A 142 -4.58 18.62 -29.75
N MET A 143 -4.01 18.44 -30.94
CA MET A 143 -3.42 19.52 -31.77
C MET A 143 -4.44 20.38 -32.52
N ASP A 144 -5.72 19.99 -32.60
CA ASP A 144 -6.74 20.78 -33.30
C ASP A 144 -6.83 22.24 -32.80
N GLY A 145 -6.62 23.19 -33.71
CA GLY A 145 -6.64 24.65 -33.45
C GLY A 145 -5.47 25.20 -32.63
N VAL A 146 -4.43 24.39 -32.36
CA VAL A 146 -3.25 24.79 -31.58
C VAL A 146 -2.31 25.66 -32.43
N GLY A 147 -1.78 26.73 -31.81
CA GLY A 147 -0.71 27.55 -32.39
C GLY A 147 0.52 27.69 -31.49
N GLY A 148 0.52 26.99 -30.35
CA GLY A 148 1.57 27.06 -29.35
C GLY A 148 1.56 25.84 -28.44
N VAL A 149 2.73 25.24 -28.19
CA VAL A 149 2.87 24.05 -27.35
C VAL A 149 3.76 24.35 -26.15
N VAL A 150 3.28 23.99 -24.95
CA VAL A 150 4.09 23.87 -23.74
C VAL A 150 4.28 22.37 -23.47
N HIS A 151 5.47 21.85 -23.79
CA HIS A 151 5.80 20.45 -23.66
C HIS A 151 6.41 20.13 -22.30
N LEU A 152 5.57 19.58 -21.40
CA LEU A 152 5.95 19.16 -20.04
C LEU A 152 5.86 17.64 -19.85
N ALA A 153 5.16 16.92 -20.73
CA ALA A 153 5.03 15.47 -20.68
C ALA A 153 6.40 14.79 -20.81
N ALA A 154 6.88 14.22 -19.69
CA ALA A 154 8.16 13.52 -19.61
C ALA A 154 8.23 12.65 -18.36
N VAL A 155 8.89 11.50 -18.47
CA VAL A 155 9.42 10.78 -17.30
C VAL A 155 10.58 11.61 -16.73
N SER A 156 10.38 12.20 -15.56
CA SER A 156 11.31 13.18 -14.97
C SER A 156 11.95 12.72 -13.64
N ARG A 157 12.12 11.40 -13.48
CA ARG A 157 12.76 10.75 -12.34
C ARG A 157 14.04 10.03 -12.76
N VAL A 158 15.19 10.49 -12.26
CA VAL A 158 16.50 9.85 -12.52
C VAL A 158 16.49 8.37 -12.12
N LEU A 159 16.01 8.03 -10.92
CA LEU A 159 15.92 6.64 -10.44
C LEU A 159 15.08 5.76 -11.36
N TRP A 160 13.90 6.23 -11.76
CA TRP A 160 13.02 5.46 -12.64
C TRP A 160 13.63 5.26 -14.03
N CYS A 161 14.27 6.29 -14.61
CA CYS A 161 14.96 6.18 -15.90
C CYS A 161 16.21 5.27 -15.84
N LEU A 162 16.83 5.09 -14.67
CA LEU A 162 17.90 4.10 -14.48
C LEU A 162 17.38 2.66 -14.35
N GLU A 163 16.10 2.48 -14.01
CA GLU A 163 15.44 1.18 -13.85
C GLU A 163 14.62 0.77 -15.09
N ASN A 164 14.25 1.74 -15.95
CA ASN A 164 13.39 1.62 -17.13
C ASN A 164 13.93 2.58 -18.24
N ASP A 165 15.10 2.25 -18.78
CA ASP A 165 15.86 3.12 -19.69
C ASP A 165 15.17 3.33 -21.05
N ARG A 166 14.70 2.24 -21.68
CA ARG A 166 14.03 2.27 -22.98
C ARG A 166 12.75 3.10 -22.96
N ASP A 167 11.93 2.95 -21.93
CA ASP A 167 10.74 3.78 -21.71
C ASP A 167 11.08 5.26 -21.55
N CYS A 168 12.13 5.56 -20.77
CA CYS A 168 12.54 6.94 -20.53
C CYS A 168 12.93 7.62 -21.85
N PHE A 169 13.63 6.93 -22.76
CA PHE A 169 13.90 7.43 -24.11
C PHE A 169 12.67 7.50 -25.01
N ASP A 170 11.79 6.51 -25.00
CA ASP A 170 10.59 6.50 -25.84
C ASP A 170 9.62 7.65 -25.46
N VAL A 171 9.40 7.89 -24.17
CA VAL A 171 8.61 9.05 -23.70
C VAL A 171 9.35 10.36 -23.97
N ASN A 172 10.59 10.51 -23.50
CA ASN A 172 11.24 11.82 -23.46
C ASN A 172 11.89 12.25 -24.78
N VAL A 173 12.13 11.34 -25.73
CA VAL A 173 12.77 11.65 -27.02
C VAL A 173 11.82 11.39 -28.17
N ARG A 174 11.29 10.17 -28.32
CA ARG A 174 10.30 9.88 -29.38
C ARG A 174 8.98 10.61 -29.13
N GLY A 175 8.50 10.67 -27.89
CA GLY A 175 7.34 11.48 -27.52
C GLY A 175 7.54 12.96 -27.87
N THR A 176 8.69 13.56 -27.52
CA THR A 176 9.04 14.93 -27.93
C THR A 176 9.08 15.09 -29.46
N GLN A 177 9.64 14.12 -30.18
CA GLN A 177 9.69 14.12 -31.64
C GLN A 177 8.28 14.18 -32.25
N LEU A 178 7.38 13.31 -31.80
CA LEU A 178 5.99 13.27 -32.30
C LEU A 178 5.26 14.59 -32.03
N VAL A 179 5.43 15.17 -30.83
CA VAL A 179 4.75 16.44 -30.45
C VAL A 179 5.26 17.63 -31.27
N ILE A 180 6.57 17.73 -31.59
CA ILE A 180 7.08 18.81 -32.46
C ILE A 180 6.66 18.59 -33.92
N GLU A 181 6.68 17.35 -34.41
CA GLU A 181 6.24 17.01 -35.78
C GLU A 181 4.75 17.29 -36.01
N ALA A 182 3.90 17.06 -35.01
CA ALA A 182 2.46 17.29 -35.09
C ALA A 182 2.03 18.77 -34.99
N LEU A 183 2.93 19.69 -34.61
CA LEU A 183 2.61 21.13 -34.49
C LEU A 183 2.56 21.83 -35.87
N GLY A 184 3.51 21.54 -36.77
CA GLY A 184 3.62 22.18 -38.09
C GLY A 184 4.07 23.65 -38.04
N GLU A 185 3.25 24.56 -37.51
CA GLU A 185 3.56 26.00 -37.41
C GLU A 185 3.23 26.58 -36.03
N GLY A 186 3.89 27.68 -35.65
CA GLY A 186 3.62 28.39 -34.40
C GLY A 186 4.84 28.45 -33.47
N TRP A 187 4.68 28.06 -32.21
CA TRP A 187 5.77 28.09 -31.24
C TRP A 187 5.78 26.92 -30.25
N PHE A 188 6.96 26.63 -29.70
CA PHE A 188 7.20 25.46 -28.86
C PHE A 188 8.02 25.82 -27.61
N ILE A 189 7.59 25.38 -26.43
CA ILE A 189 8.36 25.47 -25.19
C ILE A 189 8.65 24.08 -24.70
N GLN A 190 9.94 23.75 -24.52
CA GLN A 190 10.39 22.50 -23.93
C GLN A 190 10.80 22.70 -22.47
N ALA A 191 10.22 21.91 -21.57
CA ALA A 191 10.80 21.71 -20.23
C ALA A 191 12.04 20.81 -20.33
N SER A 192 13.20 21.45 -20.51
CA SER A 192 14.52 20.81 -20.35
C SER A 192 14.93 20.79 -18.87
N SER A 193 16.16 20.40 -18.57
CA SER A 193 16.64 20.22 -17.19
C SER A 193 18.11 20.56 -17.05
N ARG A 194 18.56 20.97 -15.85
CA ARG A 194 19.98 21.05 -15.49
C ARG A 194 20.75 19.74 -15.70
N GLU A 195 20.06 18.59 -15.68
CA GLU A 195 20.66 17.26 -15.85
C GLU A 195 21.34 17.07 -17.21
N VAL A 196 21.06 17.90 -18.22
CA VAL A 196 21.80 17.90 -19.49
C VAL A 196 23.28 18.24 -19.32
N TYR A 197 23.64 19.01 -18.29
CA TYR A 197 25.04 19.37 -17.99
C TYR A 197 25.79 18.28 -17.21
N GLY A 198 25.07 17.34 -16.58
CA GLY A 198 25.62 16.32 -15.67
C GLY A 198 26.45 16.94 -14.54
N ASN A 199 27.75 16.63 -14.52
CA ASN A 199 28.75 17.20 -13.59
C ASN A 199 29.59 18.27 -14.34
N PRO A 200 29.30 19.57 -14.21
CA PRO A 200 30.00 20.61 -14.97
C PRO A 200 31.44 20.82 -14.48
N ASP A 201 32.39 21.01 -15.40
CA ASP A 201 33.79 21.31 -15.05
C ASP A 201 33.98 22.67 -14.33
N LYS A 202 32.97 23.55 -14.41
CA LYS A 202 32.91 24.87 -13.76
C LYS A 202 31.49 25.20 -13.32
N LEU A 203 31.36 25.79 -12.14
CA LEU A 203 30.12 26.36 -11.61
C LEU A 203 30.31 27.87 -11.30
N PRO A 204 29.25 28.69 -11.38
CA PRO A 204 27.91 28.36 -11.85
C PRO A 204 27.86 28.07 -13.37
N ALA A 205 26.96 27.18 -13.79
CA ALA A 205 26.84 26.76 -15.18
C ALA A 205 26.00 27.74 -16.01
N SER A 206 26.48 28.12 -17.20
CA SER A 206 25.76 28.95 -18.18
C SER A 206 25.16 28.08 -19.29
N GLU A 207 24.30 28.65 -20.14
CA GLU A 207 23.70 27.92 -21.27
C GLU A 207 24.73 27.42 -22.30
N THR A 208 25.93 28.01 -22.28
CA THR A 208 27.12 27.63 -23.05
C THR A 208 27.96 26.51 -22.42
N THR A 209 27.66 26.09 -21.19
CA THR A 209 28.32 24.94 -20.56
C THR A 209 28.03 23.67 -21.38
N PRO A 210 29.04 22.83 -21.69
CA PRO A 210 28.84 21.61 -22.46
C PRO A 210 27.81 20.67 -21.81
N ARG A 211 26.93 20.08 -22.63
CA ARG A 211 25.99 19.05 -22.17
C ARG A 211 26.74 17.71 -22.05
N LYS A 212 27.03 17.31 -20.80
CA LYS A 212 27.72 16.07 -20.43
C LYS A 212 26.85 15.27 -19.42
N PRO A 213 25.68 14.75 -19.83
CA PRO A 213 24.74 14.14 -18.90
C PRO A 213 25.33 12.95 -18.14
N ALA A 214 25.04 12.86 -16.83
CA ALA A 214 25.58 11.82 -15.93
C ALA A 214 24.66 10.59 -15.78
N ASN A 215 23.45 10.64 -16.34
CA ASN A 215 22.43 9.60 -16.21
C ASN A 215 21.45 9.62 -17.40
N ILE A 216 20.68 8.53 -17.53
CA ILE A 216 19.70 8.31 -18.62
C ILE A 216 18.67 9.43 -18.73
N TYR A 217 18.21 10.00 -17.60
CA TYR A 217 17.25 11.10 -17.65
C TYR A 217 17.87 12.36 -18.26
N GLY A 218 19.06 12.77 -17.80
CA GLY A 218 19.81 13.90 -18.39
C GLY A 218 20.13 13.68 -19.87
N GLU A 219 20.49 12.46 -20.25
CA GLU A 219 20.72 12.10 -21.65
C GLU A 219 19.45 12.22 -22.49
N SER A 220 18.32 11.68 -22.01
CA SER A 220 17.03 11.79 -22.70
C SER A 220 16.62 13.24 -22.91
N LYS A 221 16.85 14.13 -21.92
CA LYS A 221 16.58 15.57 -22.06
C LYS A 221 17.54 16.27 -23.02
N SER A 222 18.83 15.88 -23.06
CA SER A 222 19.77 16.42 -24.05
C SER A 222 19.38 16.02 -25.47
N ARG A 223 19.03 14.74 -25.69
CA ARG A 223 18.56 14.25 -26.99
C ARG A 223 17.23 14.90 -27.41
N ALA A 224 16.35 15.23 -26.47
CA ALA A 224 15.11 15.95 -26.75
C ALA A 224 15.36 17.40 -27.23
N GLU A 225 16.33 18.11 -26.65
CA GLU A 225 16.78 19.42 -27.17
C GLU A 225 17.32 19.29 -28.61
N ASP A 226 18.03 18.21 -28.91
CA ASP A 226 18.60 17.95 -30.24
C ASP A 226 17.53 17.64 -31.28
N VAL A 227 16.54 16.79 -30.95
CA VAL A 227 15.37 16.51 -31.78
C VAL A 227 14.64 17.79 -32.20
N ILE A 228 14.37 18.69 -31.25
CA ILE A 228 13.68 19.96 -31.53
C ILE A 228 14.56 20.86 -32.42
N THR A 229 15.85 20.99 -32.07
CA THR A 229 16.80 21.83 -32.80
C THR A 229 16.98 21.35 -34.25
N ASP A 230 17.08 20.04 -34.46
CA ASP A 230 17.23 19.42 -35.77
C ASP A 230 15.94 19.53 -36.59
N HIS A 231 14.77 19.29 -35.99
CA HIS A 231 13.49 19.43 -36.67
C HIS A 231 13.32 20.85 -37.22
N ILE A 232 13.59 21.88 -36.42
CA ILE A 232 13.46 23.28 -36.82
C ILE A 232 14.49 23.67 -37.88
N LYS A 233 15.74 23.20 -37.77
CA LYS A 233 16.77 23.43 -38.80
C LYS A 233 16.40 22.79 -40.14
N LYS A 234 16.08 21.50 -40.13
CA LYS A 234 15.77 20.69 -41.33
C LYS A 234 14.54 21.20 -42.07
N ASN A 235 13.53 21.69 -41.35
CA ASN A 235 12.26 22.15 -41.91
C ASN A 235 12.10 23.67 -41.94
N SER A 236 13.17 24.44 -41.77
CA SER A 236 13.14 25.92 -41.71
C SER A 236 12.50 26.62 -42.92
N ALA A 237 12.42 25.94 -44.08
CA ALA A 237 11.72 26.42 -45.27
C ALA A 237 10.22 26.02 -45.35
N SER A 238 9.78 25.09 -44.49
CA SER A 238 8.44 24.47 -44.52
C SER A 238 7.62 24.71 -43.25
N TYR A 239 8.26 24.93 -42.10
CA TYR A 239 7.65 25.05 -40.79
C TYR A 239 8.17 26.29 -40.05
N GLN A 240 7.28 27.25 -39.81
CA GLN A 240 7.60 28.52 -39.14
C GLN A 240 7.53 28.38 -37.61
N ILE A 241 8.36 27.52 -37.03
CA ILE A 241 8.38 27.27 -35.58
C ILE A 241 9.51 28.06 -34.90
N ASN A 242 9.18 28.76 -33.81
CA ASN A 242 10.16 29.24 -32.83
C ASN A 242 10.13 28.37 -31.57
N ALA A 243 11.28 28.06 -30.99
CA ALA A 243 11.37 27.24 -29.79
C ALA A 243 12.18 27.88 -28.65
N ILE A 244 11.67 27.73 -27.42
CA ILE A 244 12.40 28.02 -26.19
C ILE A 244 12.56 26.73 -25.35
N MET A 245 13.79 26.43 -24.96
CA MET A 245 14.13 25.32 -24.08
C MET A 245 14.47 25.89 -22.69
N LEU A 246 13.60 25.66 -21.71
CA LEU A 246 13.83 26.08 -20.33
C LEU A 246 14.53 24.95 -19.57
N ARG A 247 15.82 25.11 -19.29
CA ARG A 247 16.62 24.17 -18.50
C ARG A 247 16.32 24.40 -17.02
N LEU A 248 15.34 23.65 -16.52
CA LEU A 248 14.86 23.77 -15.15
C LEU A 248 15.88 23.21 -14.16
N SER A 249 16.13 23.95 -13.09
CA SER A 249 16.93 23.53 -11.93
C SER A 249 16.14 22.58 -11.02
N ASN A 250 16.49 22.45 -9.74
CA ASN A 250 15.76 21.56 -8.82
C ASN A 250 14.41 22.19 -8.41
N VAL A 251 13.36 21.90 -9.16
CA VAL A 251 12.00 22.42 -8.92
C VAL A 251 11.36 21.77 -7.69
N TYR A 252 10.75 22.57 -6.81
CA TYR A 252 9.98 22.11 -5.65
C TYR A 252 8.79 23.04 -5.36
N GLY A 253 7.92 22.69 -4.40
CA GLY A 253 6.87 23.59 -3.90
C GLY A 253 5.42 23.15 -4.12
N SER A 254 5.16 21.89 -4.42
CA SER A 254 3.80 21.33 -4.49
C SER A 254 3.71 19.95 -3.83
N SER A 255 2.58 19.64 -3.19
CA SER A 255 2.27 18.29 -2.70
C SER A 255 1.78 17.32 -3.79
N ALA A 256 1.46 17.85 -4.98
CA ALA A 256 1.29 17.10 -6.21
C ALA A 256 2.62 16.72 -6.89
N ASP A 257 3.78 17.03 -6.28
CA ASP A 257 5.06 16.51 -6.75
C ASP A 257 5.27 15.04 -6.35
N HIS A 258 6.14 14.36 -7.08
CA HIS A 258 6.42 12.96 -6.90
C HIS A 258 7.12 12.71 -5.55
N ARG A 259 6.52 11.91 -4.66
CA ARG A 259 6.97 11.73 -3.26
C ARG A 259 8.40 11.17 -3.09
N GLU A 260 8.98 10.55 -4.12
CA GLU A 260 10.40 10.11 -4.15
C GLU A 260 11.41 11.23 -4.45
N ARG A 261 10.98 12.43 -4.85
CA ARG A 261 11.90 13.57 -5.06
C ARG A 261 12.36 14.13 -3.72
N LEU A 262 13.57 14.70 -3.68
CA LEU A 262 14.27 15.09 -2.45
C LEU A 262 13.39 15.83 -1.44
N VAL A 263 12.82 16.98 -1.81
CA VAL A 263 12.02 17.79 -0.88
C VAL A 263 10.69 17.11 -0.50
N PRO A 264 9.88 16.57 -1.44
CA PRO A 264 8.72 15.73 -1.11
C PRO A 264 9.01 14.54 -0.19
N ALA A 265 10.13 13.84 -0.39
CA ALA A 265 10.53 12.68 0.40
C ALA A 265 10.88 13.09 1.84
N ILE A 266 11.71 14.12 2.00
CA ILE A 266 12.06 14.68 3.32
C ILE A 266 10.80 15.18 4.03
N MET A 267 9.92 15.93 3.34
CA MET A 267 8.67 16.46 3.92
C MET A 267 7.72 15.34 4.36
N THR A 268 7.52 14.32 3.51
CA THR A 268 6.65 13.17 3.83
C THR A 268 7.17 12.39 5.04
N ASN A 269 8.46 12.08 5.07
CA ASN A 269 9.06 11.34 6.17
C ASN A 269 9.11 12.17 7.45
N ALA A 270 9.46 13.46 7.38
CA ALA A 270 9.50 14.35 8.54
C ALA A 270 8.11 14.51 9.20
N LEU A 271 7.06 14.76 8.42
CA LEU A 271 5.69 14.85 8.94
C LEU A 271 5.22 13.56 9.64
N ALA A 272 5.66 12.41 9.13
CA ALA A 272 5.39 11.10 9.70
C ALA A 272 6.46 10.60 10.70
N HIS A 273 7.40 11.46 11.12
CA HIS A 273 8.48 11.10 12.06
C HIS A 273 9.32 9.86 11.64
N ARG A 274 9.37 9.55 10.33
CA ARG A 274 10.08 8.40 9.72
C ARG A 274 11.54 8.71 9.41
N PRO A 275 12.43 7.71 9.32
CA PRO A 275 13.80 7.90 8.85
C PRO A 275 13.89 8.64 7.51
N ILE A 276 14.74 9.66 7.47
CA ILE A 276 15.11 10.39 6.27
C ILE A 276 16.41 9.77 5.76
N GLN A 277 16.39 9.25 4.54
CA GLN A 277 17.60 8.77 3.86
C GLN A 277 18.12 9.83 2.90
N ILE A 278 19.42 10.11 2.97
CA ILE A 278 20.14 10.94 2.01
C ILE A 278 21.31 10.15 1.42
N VAL A 279 21.41 10.12 0.10
CA VAL A 279 22.55 9.55 -0.62
C VAL A 279 23.63 10.63 -0.71
N GLY A 280 24.87 10.34 -0.33
CA GLY A 280 25.98 11.32 -0.28
C GLY A 280 25.93 12.23 0.96
N GLY A 281 24.98 13.16 1.02
CA GLY A 281 24.80 14.09 2.16
C GLY A 281 25.33 15.50 1.93
N ASP A 282 26.41 15.63 1.17
CA ASP A 282 27.15 16.89 0.92
C ASP A 282 26.67 17.67 -0.33
N GLN A 283 25.44 17.42 -0.79
CA GLN A 283 24.93 18.05 -2.00
C GLN A 283 24.63 19.54 -1.85
N ASP A 284 25.01 20.29 -2.89
CA ASP A 284 24.82 21.74 -3.05
C ASP A 284 23.87 21.99 -4.23
N LEU A 285 22.62 22.35 -3.92
CA LEU A 285 21.52 22.38 -4.89
C LEU A 285 20.95 23.79 -5.06
N ASP A 286 20.95 24.28 -6.29
CA ASP A 286 20.06 25.39 -6.69
C ASP A 286 18.59 24.90 -6.71
N MET A 287 17.78 25.46 -5.81
CA MET A 287 16.38 25.08 -5.57
C MET A 287 15.45 26.18 -6.04
N VAL A 288 14.58 25.90 -7.01
CA VAL A 288 13.63 26.88 -7.59
C VAL A 288 12.18 26.52 -7.28
N PHE A 289 11.40 27.49 -6.81
CA PHE A 289 10.00 27.26 -6.47
C PHE A 289 9.13 27.13 -7.72
N VAL A 290 8.11 26.28 -7.68
CA VAL A 290 7.27 25.95 -8.83
C VAL A 290 6.60 27.16 -9.47
N ASP A 291 6.13 28.13 -8.68
CA ASP A 291 5.49 29.33 -9.24
C ASP A 291 6.48 30.26 -9.96
N ASP A 292 7.78 30.25 -9.59
CA ASP A 292 8.82 30.95 -10.35
C ASP A 292 9.10 30.26 -11.70
N VAL A 293 9.04 28.92 -11.76
CA VAL A 293 9.08 28.18 -13.02
C VAL A 293 7.87 28.52 -13.89
N VAL A 294 6.67 28.63 -13.31
CA VAL A 294 5.45 29.03 -14.03
C VAL A 294 5.54 30.47 -14.53
N ASN A 295 6.18 31.37 -13.77
CA ASN A 295 6.49 32.72 -14.23
C ASN A 295 7.47 32.70 -15.42
N ALA A 296 8.54 31.89 -15.38
CA ALA A 296 9.44 31.72 -16.51
C ALA A 296 8.74 31.17 -17.77
N MET A 297 7.84 30.19 -17.61
CA MET A 297 6.99 29.68 -18.68
C MET A 297 6.10 30.78 -19.26
N SER A 298 5.43 31.58 -18.41
CA SER A 298 4.56 32.69 -18.84
C SER A 298 5.33 33.75 -19.66
N LEU A 299 6.54 34.09 -19.23
CA LEU A 299 7.42 35.03 -19.92
C LEU A 299 7.92 34.46 -21.27
N ALA A 300 8.27 33.17 -21.31
CA ALA A 300 8.65 32.49 -22.54
C ALA A 300 7.50 32.42 -23.56
N ILE A 301 6.26 32.17 -23.13
CA ILE A 301 5.07 32.22 -24.00
C ILE A 301 4.90 33.62 -24.59
N ASN A 302 4.93 34.67 -23.75
CA ASN A 302 4.75 36.04 -24.22
C ASN A 302 5.85 36.45 -25.23
N ARG A 303 7.11 36.04 -25.02
CA ARG A 303 8.21 36.31 -25.97
C ARG A 303 8.04 35.53 -27.28
N LEU A 304 7.54 34.30 -27.24
CA LEU A 304 7.29 33.51 -28.46
C LEU A 304 6.08 34.01 -29.26
N GLU A 305 5.01 34.43 -28.57
CA GLU A 305 3.86 35.11 -29.18
C GLU A 305 4.27 36.42 -29.85
N GLU A 306 5.10 37.25 -29.20
CA GLU A 306 5.65 38.47 -29.80
C GLU A 306 6.46 38.16 -31.07
N LYS A 307 7.39 37.19 -31.00
CA LYS A 307 8.18 36.75 -32.16
C LYS A 307 7.32 36.30 -33.33
N HIS A 308 6.35 35.44 -33.06
CA HIS A 308 5.44 34.90 -34.06
C HIS A 308 4.58 36.02 -34.70
N GLN A 309 4.11 36.98 -33.91
CA GLN A 309 3.36 38.15 -34.39
C GLN A 309 4.24 39.13 -35.21
N ASN A 310 5.54 39.20 -34.92
CA ASN A 310 6.52 39.98 -35.68
C ASN A 310 7.04 39.27 -36.96
N GLY A 311 6.65 38.01 -37.20
CA GLY A 311 7.17 37.21 -38.32
C GLY A 311 8.62 36.73 -38.14
N GLU A 312 9.19 36.80 -36.94
CA GLU A 312 10.44 36.08 -36.62
C GLU A 312 10.16 34.58 -36.67
N THR A 313 11.01 33.78 -37.32
CA THR A 313 10.81 32.32 -37.48
C THR A 313 12.11 31.54 -37.35
N GLY A 314 12.02 30.22 -37.08
CA GLY A 314 13.16 29.31 -37.03
C GLY A 314 14.13 29.51 -35.86
N SER A 315 13.81 30.36 -34.88
CA SER A 315 14.71 30.66 -33.77
C SER A 315 14.61 29.63 -32.64
N VAL A 316 15.77 29.22 -32.10
CA VAL A 316 15.88 28.22 -31.03
C VAL A 316 16.77 28.76 -29.92
N SER A 317 16.24 28.95 -28.71
CA SER A 317 16.97 29.48 -27.56
C SER A 317 16.85 28.59 -26.32
N ALA A 318 17.98 28.31 -25.65
CA ALA A 318 17.99 27.76 -24.31
C ALA A 318 18.12 28.86 -23.24
N PHE A 319 17.50 28.66 -22.07
CA PHE A 319 17.64 29.48 -20.87
C PHE A 319 17.70 28.62 -19.61
N ASN A 320 18.58 28.94 -18.67
CA ASN A 320 18.57 28.36 -17.33
C ASN A 320 17.45 28.99 -16.48
N VAL A 321 16.64 28.16 -15.84
CA VAL A 321 15.60 28.59 -14.89
C VAL A 321 15.92 28.01 -13.52
N GLY A 322 16.39 28.87 -12.63
CA GLY A 322 16.90 28.53 -11.31
C GLY A 322 17.03 29.77 -10.43
N THR A 323 17.88 29.67 -9.41
CA THR A 323 18.23 30.77 -8.51
C THR A 323 19.76 30.95 -8.49
N PRO A 324 20.26 32.16 -8.18
CA PRO A 324 21.70 32.40 -8.07
C PRO A 324 22.27 31.92 -6.71
N ARG A 325 21.62 30.98 -6.01
CA ARG A 325 21.98 30.55 -4.64
C ARG A 325 22.06 29.02 -4.56
N SER A 326 23.14 28.49 -3.98
CA SER A 326 23.19 27.10 -3.51
C SER A 326 22.42 26.95 -2.21
N THR A 327 21.78 25.80 -2.04
CA THR A 327 21.18 25.33 -0.78
C THR A 327 21.68 23.91 -0.53
N SER A 328 22.34 23.68 0.61
CA SER A 328 22.80 22.33 0.94
C SER A 328 21.63 21.43 1.35
N ALA A 329 21.70 20.16 0.96
CA ALA A 329 20.65 19.19 1.28
C ALA A 329 20.46 19.01 2.82
N MET A 330 21.55 19.09 3.58
CA MET A 330 21.52 19.11 5.05
C MET A 330 20.72 20.31 5.62
N MET A 331 20.83 21.49 5.00
CA MET A 331 20.09 22.69 5.42
C MET A 331 18.60 22.55 5.14
N LEU A 332 18.22 21.94 4.00
CA LEU A 332 16.81 21.58 3.72
C LEU A 332 16.25 20.65 4.79
N ILE A 333 16.98 19.58 5.13
CA ILE A 333 16.56 18.61 6.15
C ILE A 333 16.31 19.31 7.48
N ARG A 334 17.28 20.08 8.00
CA ARG A 334 17.13 20.77 9.30
C ARG A 334 15.98 21.78 9.35
N LYS A 335 15.72 22.50 8.24
CA LYS A 335 14.58 23.42 8.14
C LYS A 335 13.25 22.68 8.09
N ILE A 336 13.16 21.59 7.34
CA ILE A 336 11.94 20.76 7.27
C ILE A 336 11.67 20.08 8.62
N LEU A 337 12.69 19.52 9.28
CA LEU A 337 12.56 18.93 10.63
C LEU A 337 12.04 19.96 11.64
N TRP A 338 12.58 21.19 11.64
CA TRP A 338 12.11 22.26 12.50
C TRP A 338 10.65 22.63 12.21
N LEU A 339 10.33 22.88 10.94
CA LEU A 339 9.00 23.30 10.46
C LEU A 339 7.91 22.26 10.74
N THR A 340 8.28 20.97 10.80
CA THR A 340 7.37 19.86 11.09
C THR A 340 7.40 19.41 12.55
N ASN A 341 8.25 20.02 13.39
CA ASN A 341 8.58 19.58 14.76
C ASN A 341 8.92 18.08 14.82
N SER A 342 9.72 17.62 13.86
CA SER A 342 9.96 16.21 13.63
C SER A 342 11.19 15.69 14.38
N SER A 343 11.04 14.50 14.93
CA SER A 343 12.09 13.67 15.53
C SER A 343 12.69 12.67 14.55
N SER A 344 12.41 12.82 13.25
CA SER A 344 12.88 11.91 12.20
C SER A 344 14.40 11.73 12.22
N PRO A 345 14.90 10.49 12.30
CA PRO A 345 16.33 10.23 12.24
C PRO A 345 16.88 10.44 10.83
N LEU A 346 18.17 10.78 10.72
CA LEU A 346 18.86 10.96 9.44
C LEU A 346 19.84 9.82 9.20
N GLN A 347 19.74 9.18 8.02
CA GLN A 347 20.67 8.18 7.52
C GLN A 347 21.38 8.71 6.28
N THR A 348 22.71 8.84 6.36
CA THR A 348 23.55 9.14 5.19
C THR A 348 24.05 7.84 4.57
N LEU A 349 23.68 7.59 3.31
CA LEU A 349 24.16 6.48 2.50
C LEU A 349 25.34 6.94 1.63
N PRO A 350 26.25 6.05 1.19
CA PRO A 350 27.34 6.41 0.27
C PRO A 350 26.83 7.08 -1.02
N GLY A 351 27.58 8.07 -1.53
CA GLY A 351 27.25 8.77 -2.77
C GLY A 351 27.25 7.86 -4.01
N ASP A 352 26.53 8.28 -5.06
CA ASP A 352 26.43 7.55 -6.34
C ASP A 352 26.64 8.55 -7.49
N ALA A 353 27.77 8.44 -8.20
CA ALA A 353 28.26 9.44 -9.17
C ALA A 353 27.32 9.72 -10.37
N ARG A 354 26.24 8.94 -10.53
CA ARG A 354 25.20 9.15 -11.56
C ARG A 354 24.20 10.24 -11.14
N PHE A 355 24.25 10.69 -9.89
CA PHE A 355 23.51 11.84 -9.37
C PHE A 355 24.50 13.00 -9.19
N PRO A 356 24.38 14.10 -9.94
CA PRO A 356 25.26 15.24 -9.78
C PRO A 356 25.12 15.90 -8.40
N ASP A 357 26.19 15.86 -7.59
CA ASP A 357 26.14 16.32 -6.20
C ASP A 357 26.07 17.85 -6.07
N LYS A 358 26.56 18.61 -7.07
CA LYS A 358 26.65 20.07 -6.99
C LYS A 358 26.17 20.73 -8.28
N TYR A 359 25.24 21.67 -8.16
CA TYR A 359 24.80 22.50 -9.29
C TYR A 359 24.26 23.87 -8.84
N VAL A 360 24.73 24.92 -9.52
CA VAL A 360 24.16 26.27 -9.52
C VAL A 360 24.13 26.79 -10.95
N GLY A 361 22.99 27.32 -11.41
CA GLY A 361 22.83 27.89 -12.74
C GLY A 361 23.03 29.41 -12.78
N VAL A 362 23.63 29.92 -13.86
CA VAL A 362 23.60 31.36 -14.19
C VAL A 362 22.27 31.66 -14.87
N THR A 363 21.51 32.63 -14.35
CA THR A 363 20.20 33.04 -14.89
C THR A 363 20.23 34.39 -15.65
N SER A 364 21.40 35.02 -15.79
CA SER A 364 21.52 36.38 -16.35
C SER A 364 20.88 36.53 -17.72
N LYS A 365 21.02 35.52 -18.59
CA LYS A 365 20.40 35.46 -19.92
C LYS A 365 18.88 35.46 -19.84
N ALA A 366 18.30 34.66 -18.95
CA ALA A 366 16.85 34.62 -18.72
C ALA A 366 16.34 35.96 -18.14
N THR A 367 17.14 36.62 -17.28
CA THR A 367 16.82 37.95 -16.76
C THR A 367 16.85 39.02 -17.85
N SER A 368 17.86 39.02 -18.75
CA SER A 368 17.98 40.03 -19.80
C SER A 368 17.04 39.84 -20.99
N GLU A 369 16.78 38.60 -21.41
CA GLU A 369 15.99 38.30 -22.62
C GLU A 369 14.51 37.98 -22.34
N LEU A 370 14.17 37.50 -21.14
CA LEU A 370 12.80 37.16 -20.74
C LEU A 370 12.27 38.00 -19.56
N GLY A 371 13.12 38.78 -18.88
CA GLY A 371 12.74 39.48 -17.63
C GLY A 371 12.61 38.55 -16.41
N PHE A 372 13.12 37.31 -16.48
CA PHE A 372 12.96 36.34 -15.40
C PHE A 372 13.81 36.69 -14.17
N THR A 373 13.17 36.69 -13.00
CA THR A 373 13.81 36.72 -11.67
C THR A 373 13.00 35.82 -10.74
N ALA A 374 13.66 34.89 -10.04
CA ALA A 374 13.02 34.08 -9.00
C ALA A 374 12.66 34.94 -7.78
N LYS A 375 11.43 34.83 -7.28
CA LYS A 375 10.87 35.66 -6.20
C LYS A 375 10.73 34.90 -4.87
N VAL A 376 10.54 33.59 -4.90
CA VAL A 376 10.24 32.79 -3.70
C VAL A 376 11.53 32.22 -3.11
N GLY A 377 11.90 32.72 -1.93
CA GLY A 377 13.03 32.18 -1.16
C GLY A 377 12.72 30.81 -0.54
N ILE A 378 13.78 30.06 -0.23
CA ILE A 378 13.66 28.67 0.26
C ILE A 378 12.78 28.52 1.52
N ASP A 379 12.87 29.47 2.45
CA ASP A 379 12.12 29.44 3.71
C ASP A 379 10.60 29.61 3.49
N ALA A 380 10.20 30.56 2.64
CA ALA A 380 8.81 30.76 2.25
C ALA A 380 8.27 29.58 1.42
N GLY A 381 9.08 29.02 0.52
CA GLY A 381 8.70 27.87 -0.30
C GLY A 381 8.50 26.58 0.52
N LEU A 382 9.38 26.33 1.51
CA LEU A 382 9.24 25.19 2.43
C LEU A 382 8.04 25.35 3.36
N HIS A 383 7.78 26.56 3.86
CA HIS A 383 6.59 26.88 4.68
C HIS A 383 5.29 26.64 3.93
N SER A 384 5.17 27.18 2.70
CA SER A 384 4.04 26.95 1.81
C SER A 384 3.82 25.45 1.55
N LEU A 385 4.92 24.72 1.31
CA LEU A 385 4.87 23.27 1.08
C LEU A 385 4.38 22.48 2.30
N ALA A 386 4.90 22.77 3.50
CA ALA A 386 4.46 22.09 4.72
C ALA A 386 2.98 22.36 5.00
N LYS A 387 2.52 23.61 4.83
CA LYS A 387 1.11 23.96 4.94
C LYS A 387 0.25 23.17 3.95
N ALA A 388 0.64 23.08 2.68
CA ALA A 388 -0.07 22.30 1.67
C ALA A 388 -0.19 20.82 2.05
N TYR A 389 0.92 20.19 2.49
CA TYR A 389 0.93 18.79 2.92
C TYR A 389 0.01 18.53 4.13
N ILE A 390 0.00 19.41 5.13
CA ILE A 390 -0.83 19.23 6.32
C ILE A 390 -2.31 19.50 6.01
N THR A 391 -2.62 20.50 5.18
CA THR A 391 -4.00 20.74 4.69
C THR A 391 -4.53 19.57 3.87
N GLU A 392 -3.73 18.98 2.98
CA GLU A 392 -4.08 17.76 2.23
C GLU A 392 -4.35 16.59 3.19
N THR A 393 -3.47 16.39 4.17
CA THR A 393 -3.63 15.37 5.22
C THR A 393 -4.92 15.58 6.00
N ARG A 394 -5.23 16.82 6.40
CA ARG A 394 -6.46 17.15 7.13
C ARG A 394 -7.72 16.88 6.30
N GLY A 395 -7.74 17.33 5.04
CA GLY A 395 -8.86 17.10 4.13
C GLY A 395 -9.11 15.60 3.90
N TYR A 396 -8.03 14.83 3.78
CA TYR A 396 -8.10 13.37 3.74
C TYR A 396 -8.66 12.77 5.04
N LEU A 397 -8.18 13.21 6.21
CA LEU A 397 -8.65 12.70 7.52
C LEU A 397 -10.14 12.98 7.73
N SER A 398 -10.61 14.19 7.38
CA SER A 398 -12.04 14.53 7.36
C SER A 398 -12.82 13.60 6.42
N ALA A 399 -12.36 13.41 5.18
CA ALA A 399 -13.04 12.54 4.22
C ALA A 399 -13.14 11.08 4.71
N LYS A 400 -12.14 10.58 5.44
CA LYS A 400 -12.21 9.26 6.10
C LYS A 400 -13.15 9.22 7.30
N ARG A 401 -13.21 10.30 8.11
CA ARG A 401 -14.21 10.42 9.17
C ARG A 401 -15.63 10.39 8.61
N ASP A 402 -15.85 10.98 7.43
CA ASP A 402 -17.12 10.93 6.71
C ASP A 402 -17.40 9.54 6.09
N GLU A 403 -16.40 8.92 5.43
CA GLU A 403 -16.47 7.58 4.81
C GLU A 403 -16.89 6.50 5.84
N PHE A 404 -16.29 6.54 7.03
CA PHE A 404 -16.61 5.65 8.15
C PHE A 404 -17.77 6.16 9.02
N ALA A 405 -18.32 7.34 8.73
CA ALA A 405 -19.35 8.04 9.49
C ALA A 405 -19.04 8.15 11.00
N CYS A 406 -17.79 8.46 11.34
CA CYS A 406 -17.29 8.58 12.71
C CYS A 406 -18.09 9.54 13.60
N ASP A 407 -18.66 10.59 12.99
CA ASP A 407 -19.41 11.64 13.68
C ASP A 407 -20.92 11.35 13.78
N THR A 408 -21.40 10.25 13.19
CA THR A 408 -22.82 9.89 13.18
C THR A 408 -23.01 8.40 13.49
N PRO A 409 -23.31 8.02 14.75
CA PRO A 409 -23.78 6.66 15.03
C PRO A 409 -25.13 6.47 14.34
N LYS A 410 -25.14 5.81 13.17
CA LYS A 410 -26.38 5.45 12.48
C LYS A 410 -27.13 4.45 13.35
N ALA A 411 -28.19 4.93 14.00
CA ALA A 411 -29.10 4.08 14.73
C ALA A 411 -29.66 3.00 13.79
N TYR A 412 -29.42 1.73 14.10
CA TYR A 412 -29.98 0.60 13.35
C TYR A 412 -31.50 0.75 13.24
N LEU A 413 -32.01 0.75 12.01
CA LEU A 413 -33.44 0.71 11.77
C LEU A 413 -33.92 -0.73 11.98
N ALA A 414 -35.18 -0.91 12.39
CA ALA A 414 -35.75 -2.24 12.60
C ALA A 414 -35.63 -3.16 11.37
N ARG A 415 -35.66 -2.59 10.15
CA ARG A 415 -35.45 -3.32 8.89
C ARG A 415 -34.04 -3.91 8.75
N ASP A 416 -33.04 -3.23 9.31
CA ASP A 416 -31.63 -3.60 9.19
C ASP A 416 -31.35 -4.81 10.11
N LEU A 417 -31.92 -4.80 11.32
CA LEU A 417 -31.86 -5.94 12.25
C LEU A 417 -32.63 -7.16 11.72
N LEU A 418 -33.81 -6.95 11.12
CA LEU A 418 -34.58 -8.03 10.47
C LEU A 418 -33.85 -8.67 9.28
N ALA A 419 -32.86 -8.00 8.68
CA ALA A 419 -32.08 -8.60 7.60
C ALA A 419 -31.17 -9.74 8.08
N LEU A 420 -30.85 -9.79 9.38
CA LEU A 420 -30.01 -10.80 10.03
C LEU A 420 -30.72 -12.15 10.26
N ASP A 421 -32.00 -12.26 9.90
CA ASP A 421 -32.76 -13.52 9.97
C ASP A 421 -32.13 -14.59 9.07
N GLY A 422 -31.87 -15.77 9.66
CA GLY A 422 -31.20 -16.90 9.01
C GLY A 422 -29.68 -16.76 8.87
N CYS A 423 -29.04 -15.83 9.59
CA CYS A 423 -27.58 -15.73 9.67
C CYS A 423 -27.04 -16.51 10.89
N SER A 424 -25.71 -16.64 10.99
CA SER A 424 -25.03 -17.12 12.19
C SER A 424 -24.05 -16.05 12.69
N GLY A 425 -23.34 -16.25 13.80
CA GLY A 425 -22.38 -15.26 14.31
C GLY A 425 -21.66 -15.65 15.60
N THR A 426 -20.83 -14.75 16.10
CA THR A 426 -20.20 -14.86 17.43
C THR A 426 -20.96 -14.04 18.47
N LEU A 427 -20.94 -14.50 19.71
CA LEU A 427 -21.52 -13.83 20.87
C LEU A 427 -20.41 -13.56 21.88
N ALA A 428 -20.22 -12.30 22.24
CA ALA A 428 -19.27 -11.87 23.27
C ALA A 428 -20.01 -11.30 24.49
N ALA A 429 -19.40 -11.36 25.68
CA ALA A 429 -19.92 -10.72 26.89
C ALA A 429 -18.86 -9.97 27.68
N ASN A 430 -19.33 -9.09 28.56
CA ASN A 430 -18.55 -8.22 29.41
C ASN A 430 -18.29 -8.87 30.78
N VAL A 431 -17.02 -9.13 31.09
CA VAL A 431 -16.58 -9.55 32.42
C VAL A 431 -15.54 -8.54 32.92
N ASP A 432 -15.86 -7.80 33.97
CA ASP A 432 -15.01 -6.75 34.57
C ASP A 432 -14.47 -5.71 33.55
N GLY A 433 -15.22 -5.42 32.48
CA GLY A 433 -14.84 -4.49 31.41
C GLY A 433 -14.09 -5.12 30.23
N GLN A 434 -13.73 -6.41 30.31
CA GLN A 434 -13.08 -7.17 29.24
C GLN A 434 -14.11 -7.99 28.43
N PRO A 435 -13.91 -8.17 27.10
CA PRO A 435 -14.75 -9.03 26.28
C PRO A 435 -14.37 -10.51 26.38
N PHE A 436 -15.36 -11.40 26.26
CA PHE A 436 -15.22 -12.87 26.32
C PHE A 436 -16.17 -13.60 25.37
N TYR A 437 -15.73 -14.64 24.65
CA TYR A 437 -16.64 -15.43 23.82
C TYR A 437 -17.56 -16.31 24.68
N ALA A 438 -18.85 -16.28 24.39
CA ALA A 438 -19.84 -17.23 24.92
C ALA A 438 -19.80 -18.51 24.09
N THR A 439 -19.48 -19.64 24.71
CA THR A 439 -19.46 -20.95 24.04
C THR A 439 -19.90 -22.08 24.97
N TYR A 440 -20.44 -23.15 24.39
CA TYR A 440 -20.64 -24.42 25.07
C TYR A 440 -19.31 -25.18 25.19
N GLU A 441 -19.06 -25.80 26.36
CA GLU A 441 -18.02 -26.81 26.54
C GLU A 441 -18.64 -28.11 27.06
N PRO A 442 -18.44 -29.25 26.38
CA PRO A 442 -18.89 -30.55 26.89
C PRO A 442 -18.04 -30.96 28.09
N ALA A 443 -18.68 -31.50 29.12
CA ALA A 443 -18.05 -31.98 30.35
C ALA A 443 -16.80 -32.85 30.10
N ARG A 444 -15.68 -32.45 30.72
CA ARG A 444 -14.52 -33.31 30.95
C ARG A 444 -14.27 -33.48 32.44
N ASP A 445 -13.73 -34.65 32.80
CA ASP A 445 -13.20 -34.96 34.12
C ASP A 445 -14.18 -34.79 35.30
N GLY A 446 -15.46 -35.08 35.08
CA GLY A 446 -16.48 -35.19 36.14
C GLY A 446 -17.13 -33.88 36.60
N ASN A 447 -16.82 -32.75 35.95
CA ASN A 447 -17.62 -31.54 36.08
C ASN A 447 -18.94 -31.67 35.30
N PRO A 448 -20.03 -30.99 35.70
CA PRO A 448 -21.25 -30.90 34.89
C PRO A 448 -21.01 -30.09 33.60
N ASP A 449 -21.89 -30.23 32.60
CA ASP A 449 -21.90 -29.35 31.43
C ASP A 449 -22.10 -27.88 31.88
N PHE A 450 -21.27 -26.97 31.37
CA PHE A 450 -21.41 -25.54 31.67
C PHE A 450 -21.10 -24.66 30.46
N TRP A 451 -21.78 -23.52 30.40
CA TRP A 451 -21.53 -22.49 29.39
C TRP A 451 -20.50 -21.51 29.96
N GLY A 452 -19.29 -21.59 29.40
CA GLY A 452 -18.08 -20.94 29.91
C GLY A 452 -17.61 -19.73 29.11
N TRP A 453 -16.55 -19.10 29.60
CA TRP A 453 -15.90 -17.95 28.98
C TRP A 453 -14.40 -18.21 28.79
N LYS A 454 -13.90 -18.14 27.56
CA LYS A 454 -12.46 -18.27 27.27
C LYS A 454 -11.84 -16.96 26.79
N ASP A 455 -10.60 -16.70 27.25
CA ASP A 455 -9.78 -15.55 26.86
C ASP A 455 -9.24 -15.65 25.41
N ASP A 456 -8.97 -16.87 24.91
CA ASP A 456 -8.20 -17.08 23.66
C ASP A 456 -8.63 -18.22 22.69
N ASP A 457 -9.57 -19.14 23.03
CA ASP A 457 -9.95 -20.24 22.11
C ASP A 457 -11.31 -20.05 21.40
N GLU A 458 -11.30 -20.29 20.09
CA GLU A 458 -12.33 -21.04 19.32
C GLU A 458 -13.82 -20.75 19.63
N PRO A 459 -14.38 -19.60 19.19
CA PRO A 459 -15.82 -19.37 19.27
C PRO A 459 -16.59 -20.34 18.39
N HIS A 460 -17.45 -21.17 18.97
CA HIS A 460 -18.45 -21.91 18.20
C HIS A 460 -19.54 -20.94 17.69
N PRO A 461 -19.94 -21.05 16.40
CA PRO A 461 -20.94 -20.15 15.83
C PRO A 461 -22.31 -20.37 16.46
N TRP A 462 -23.05 -19.29 16.57
CA TRP A 462 -24.43 -19.23 17.04
C TRP A 462 -25.36 -18.98 15.84
N ASP A 463 -26.45 -19.72 15.73
CA ASP A 463 -27.46 -19.55 14.67
C ASP A 463 -28.57 -18.59 15.10
N PHE A 464 -29.05 -17.76 14.18
CA PHE A 464 -29.96 -16.63 14.46
C PHE A 464 -31.31 -16.76 13.73
N GLU A 465 -32.40 -16.55 14.46
CA GLU A 465 -33.74 -16.32 13.91
C GLU A 465 -34.28 -14.98 14.46
N VAL A 466 -34.61 -14.03 13.59
CA VAL A 466 -34.91 -12.64 14.00
C VAL A 466 -36.39 -12.33 13.81
N LYS A 467 -37.07 -11.99 14.91
CA LYS A 467 -38.51 -11.73 14.96
C LYS A 467 -38.80 -10.34 15.51
N LYS A 468 -39.89 -9.74 15.04
CA LYS A 468 -40.45 -8.53 15.65
C LYS A 468 -41.55 -8.91 16.64
N VAL A 469 -41.36 -8.61 17.92
CA VAL A 469 -42.30 -8.95 19.00
C VAL A 469 -42.65 -7.68 19.77
N SER A 470 -43.94 -7.36 19.89
CA SER A 470 -44.45 -6.19 20.63
C SER A 470 -43.85 -4.81 20.26
N GLY A 471 -43.20 -4.70 19.09
CA GLY A 471 -42.53 -3.48 18.63
C GLY A 471 -40.99 -3.56 18.68
N GLU A 472 -40.46 -4.43 19.53
CA GLU A 472 -39.02 -4.70 19.68
C GLU A 472 -38.53 -5.74 18.68
N ILE A 473 -37.22 -5.76 18.42
CA ILE A 473 -36.56 -6.82 17.66
C ILE A 473 -35.92 -7.81 18.63
N VAL A 474 -36.35 -9.06 18.53
CA VAL A 474 -35.86 -10.18 19.33
C VAL A 474 -35.08 -11.12 18.39
N VAL A 475 -33.83 -11.41 18.73
CA VAL A 475 -33.04 -12.43 18.06
C VAL A 475 -33.08 -13.71 18.90
N GLN A 476 -33.60 -14.79 18.33
CA GLN A 476 -33.54 -16.11 18.93
C GLN A 476 -32.20 -16.76 18.55
N LEU A 477 -31.41 -17.15 19.56
CA LEU A 477 -30.03 -17.63 19.42
C LEU A 477 -29.91 -19.09 19.90
N TRP A 478 -29.21 -19.96 19.16
CA TRP A 478 -28.83 -21.31 19.61
C TRP A 478 -27.48 -21.75 19.03
N GLN A 479 -26.91 -22.85 19.56
CA GLN A 479 -25.75 -23.53 18.95
C GLN A 479 -26.16 -24.95 18.52
N THR A 480 -25.47 -25.48 17.50
CA THR A 480 -25.69 -26.83 16.95
C THR A 480 -24.43 -27.69 17.01
N HIS A 481 -24.61 -28.99 17.29
CA HIS A 481 -23.56 -30.02 17.26
C HIS A 481 -24.19 -31.33 16.77
N ASP A 482 -23.58 -32.01 15.78
CA ASP A 482 -24.13 -33.20 15.12
C ASP A 482 -25.63 -33.08 14.76
N ASP A 483 -25.98 -32.00 14.05
CA ASP A 483 -27.35 -31.61 13.64
C ASP A 483 -28.37 -31.46 14.79
N LYS A 484 -27.93 -31.39 16.04
CA LYS A 484 -28.77 -31.22 17.23
C LYS A 484 -28.49 -29.89 17.91
N ARG A 485 -29.55 -29.24 18.40
CA ARG A 485 -29.42 -28.04 19.25
C ARG A 485 -28.85 -28.43 20.61
N ILE A 486 -27.84 -27.69 21.05
CA ILE A 486 -27.18 -27.91 22.34
C ILE A 486 -28.08 -27.33 23.46
N PRO A 487 -28.43 -28.11 24.51
CA PRO A 487 -29.21 -27.62 25.64
C PRO A 487 -28.39 -26.77 26.61
N PHE A 488 -29.05 -25.87 27.33
CA PHE A 488 -28.49 -25.11 28.44
C PHE A 488 -28.74 -25.85 29.76
N GLU A 489 -27.73 -26.54 30.29
CA GLU A 489 -27.83 -27.15 31.62
C GLU A 489 -27.56 -26.14 32.74
N VAL A 490 -28.42 -26.13 33.75
CA VAL A 490 -28.22 -25.38 35.01
C VAL A 490 -28.13 -26.38 36.16
N PRO A 491 -27.01 -26.44 36.90
CA PRO A 491 -26.89 -27.26 38.09
C PRO A 491 -27.96 -26.88 39.14
N GLY A 492 -28.83 -27.83 39.47
CA GLY A 492 -29.86 -27.67 40.51
C GLY A 492 -31.27 -27.25 40.06
N ASP A 493 -31.50 -26.97 38.76
CA ASP A 493 -32.83 -26.57 38.26
C ASP A 493 -33.27 -27.42 37.04
N ASP A 494 -34.25 -28.30 37.23
CA ASP A 494 -34.78 -29.20 36.19
C ASP A 494 -35.68 -28.51 35.15
N VAL A 495 -36.13 -27.28 35.40
CA VAL A 495 -36.89 -26.47 34.44
C VAL A 495 -35.91 -25.79 33.49
N LEU A 496 -34.84 -25.21 34.01
CA LEU A 496 -33.84 -24.48 33.21
C LEU A 496 -33.01 -25.39 32.28
N LYS A 497 -32.77 -26.66 32.66
CA LYS A 497 -32.07 -27.68 31.84
C LYS A 497 -32.68 -27.95 30.44
N ARG A 498 -33.88 -27.44 30.14
CA ARG A 498 -34.63 -27.77 28.90
C ARG A 498 -34.57 -26.69 27.83
N HIS A 499 -33.89 -25.57 28.06
CA HIS A 499 -33.80 -24.50 27.08
C HIS A 499 -32.74 -24.80 26.00
N THR A 500 -33.14 -24.73 24.74
CA THR A 500 -32.25 -24.89 23.56
C THR A 500 -32.08 -23.59 22.77
N SER A 501 -32.57 -22.47 23.29
CA SER A 501 -32.41 -21.15 22.66
C SER A 501 -32.67 -19.98 23.62
N PHE A 502 -32.03 -18.85 23.37
CA PHE A 502 -32.18 -17.59 24.14
C PHE A 502 -32.88 -16.53 23.30
N HIS A 503 -33.56 -15.59 23.95
CA HIS A 503 -34.08 -14.37 23.33
C HIS A 503 -33.16 -13.19 23.65
N ALA A 504 -32.60 -12.58 22.61
CA ALA A 504 -31.76 -11.40 22.71
C ALA A 504 -32.53 -10.14 22.32
N ILE A 505 -32.58 -9.13 23.20
CA ILE A 505 -33.13 -7.81 22.88
C ILE A 505 -31.96 -6.89 22.48
N VAL A 506 -32.01 -6.37 21.26
CA VAL A 506 -30.92 -5.60 20.66
C VAL A 506 -31.05 -4.11 20.98
N GLN A 507 -30.00 -3.49 21.51
CA GLN A 507 -29.95 -2.04 21.68
C GLN A 507 -29.78 -1.35 20.31
N PRO A 508 -30.70 -0.44 19.91
CA PRO A 508 -30.56 0.30 18.66
C PRO A 508 -29.28 1.15 18.65
N GLY A 509 -28.54 1.09 17.54
CA GLY A 509 -27.34 1.89 17.27
C GLY A 509 -26.02 1.40 17.89
N THR A 510 -26.01 0.47 18.85
CA THR A 510 -24.77 -0.01 19.49
C THR A 510 -24.42 -1.47 19.18
N GLY A 511 -25.41 -2.31 18.85
CA GLY A 511 -25.19 -3.75 18.64
C GLY A 511 -24.96 -4.57 19.92
N PHE A 512 -25.03 -3.92 21.09
CA PHE A 512 -25.12 -4.65 22.35
C PHE A 512 -26.51 -5.29 22.50
N VAL A 513 -26.57 -6.40 23.23
CA VAL A 513 -27.79 -7.15 23.47
C VAL A 513 -27.97 -7.49 24.95
N SER A 514 -29.22 -7.56 25.39
CA SER A 514 -29.61 -8.20 26.64
C SER A 514 -30.07 -9.62 26.31
N LEU A 515 -29.69 -10.63 27.10
CA LEU A 515 -30.11 -12.02 26.87
C LEU A 515 -31.09 -12.49 27.94
N THR A 516 -32.14 -13.17 27.49
CA THR A 516 -33.15 -13.78 28.35
C THR A 516 -33.39 -15.24 27.97
N LEU A 517 -33.72 -16.06 28.96
CA LEU A 517 -34.10 -17.47 28.76
C LEU A 517 -35.50 -17.56 28.14
N GLY A 518 -35.60 -18.22 26.98
CA GLY A 518 -36.67 -17.99 25.99
C GLY A 518 -38.10 -17.90 26.55
N SER A 519 -38.57 -18.92 27.28
CA SER A 519 -39.95 -18.96 27.80
C SER A 519 -40.12 -18.54 29.26
N SER A 520 -39.02 -18.31 30.00
CA SER A 520 -39.08 -17.84 31.40
C SER A 520 -38.86 -16.33 31.53
N GLY A 521 -38.30 -15.69 30.51
CA GLY A 521 -38.00 -14.25 30.51
C GLY A 521 -36.89 -13.84 31.47
N MET A 522 -36.22 -14.79 32.12
CA MET A 522 -35.17 -14.52 33.11
C MET A 522 -33.90 -13.99 32.42
N PRO A 523 -33.33 -12.85 32.86
CA PRO A 523 -32.11 -12.30 32.30
C PRO A 523 -30.88 -13.14 32.65
N LEU A 524 -30.00 -13.35 31.68
CA LEU A 524 -28.67 -13.94 31.92
C LEU A 524 -27.70 -12.90 32.47
N GLN A 525 -26.82 -13.34 33.37
CA GLN A 525 -25.79 -12.50 34.00
C GLN A 525 -24.41 -13.16 33.90
N THR A 526 -23.36 -12.34 33.84
CA THR A 526 -21.95 -12.78 33.89
C THR A 526 -21.49 -12.88 35.34
N TRP A 527 -20.90 -14.02 35.74
CA TRP A 527 -20.45 -14.27 37.12
C TRP A 527 -18.97 -14.68 37.18
N LYS A 528 -18.31 -14.26 38.26
CA LYS A 528 -16.95 -14.63 38.65
C LYS A 528 -17.04 -15.34 40.00
N GLU A 529 -16.67 -16.62 40.04
CA GLU A 529 -16.72 -17.43 41.26
C GLU A 529 -15.39 -17.29 42.02
N ASN A 530 -15.44 -17.09 43.34
CA ASN A 530 -14.29 -16.57 44.11
C ASN A 530 -13.28 -17.63 44.58
N GLU A 531 -13.49 -18.93 44.33
CA GLU A 531 -12.70 -20.01 44.97
C GLU A 531 -12.00 -20.97 43.99
N VAL A 532 -12.11 -20.80 42.67
CA VAL A 532 -11.32 -21.55 41.68
C VAL A 532 -10.83 -20.63 40.55
N PRO A 533 -9.50 -20.52 40.30
CA PRO A 533 -8.97 -19.65 39.25
C PRO A 533 -9.06 -20.31 37.86
N ALA A 534 -10.28 -20.57 37.36
CA ALA A 534 -10.54 -20.92 35.96
C ALA A 534 -12.02 -20.81 35.54
N GLN A 535 -12.97 -21.26 36.38
CA GLN A 535 -14.37 -21.37 35.98
C GLN A 535 -15.11 -20.04 36.10
N ARG A 536 -15.31 -19.41 34.93
CA ARG A 536 -16.22 -18.29 34.73
C ARG A 536 -17.47 -18.86 34.04
N VAL A 537 -18.69 -18.58 34.55
CA VAL A 537 -19.91 -19.30 34.15
C VAL A 537 -21.08 -18.35 33.85
N LEU A 538 -21.94 -18.71 32.90
CA LEU A 538 -23.26 -18.10 32.70
C LEU A 538 -24.26 -18.62 33.73
N LYS A 539 -24.86 -17.73 34.54
CA LYS A 539 -25.94 -18.09 35.48
C LYS A 539 -27.18 -17.21 35.26
N ALA A 540 -28.35 -17.85 35.29
CA ALA A 540 -29.62 -17.15 35.49
C ALA A 540 -29.71 -16.71 36.96
N GLY A 541 -30.23 -15.52 37.24
CA GLY A 541 -30.25 -15.02 38.62
C GLY A 541 -31.27 -13.92 38.86
N GLU A 542 -31.68 -13.80 40.13
CA GLU A 542 -32.45 -12.66 40.62
C GLU A 542 -31.65 -11.35 40.45
N ALA A 543 -32.36 -10.25 40.25
CA ALA A 543 -31.77 -9.01 39.75
C ALA A 543 -30.81 -8.33 40.77
N LYS A 544 -29.50 -8.49 40.56
CA LYS A 544 -28.52 -7.45 40.91
C LYS A 544 -28.33 -6.50 39.72
N PRO A 545 -28.02 -5.21 39.96
CA PRO A 545 -27.91 -4.22 38.89
C PRO A 545 -26.61 -4.42 38.08
N VAL A 546 -26.68 -5.28 37.07
CA VAL A 546 -25.71 -5.33 35.96
C VAL A 546 -26.19 -4.33 34.89
N ALA A 547 -25.27 -3.79 34.08
CA ALA A 547 -25.65 -2.99 32.92
C ALA A 547 -26.58 -3.81 31.99
N PRO A 548 -27.69 -3.25 31.49
CA PRO A 548 -28.71 -4.02 30.75
C PRO A 548 -28.21 -4.64 29.44
N PHE A 549 -27.02 -4.26 28.99
CA PHE A 549 -26.44 -4.63 27.70
C PHE A 549 -25.02 -5.21 27.89
N ALA A 550 -24.94 -6.32 28.63
CA ALA A 550 -23.69 -7.00 28.97
C ALA A 550 -23.12 -7.91 27.85
N PHE A 551 -23.83 -8.04 26.72
CA PHE A 551 -23.47 -8.92 25.61
C PHE A 551 -23.39 -8.14 24.29
N ARG A 552 -22.63 -8.66 23.31
CA ARG A 552 -22.47 -8.10 21.96
C ARG A 552 -22.54 -9.22 20.92
N LEU A 553 -23.31 -8.99 19.85
CA LEU A 553 -23.52 -9.96 18.78
C LEU A 553 -22.76 -9.55 17.52
N THR A 554 -22.05 -10.48 16.90
CA THR A 554 -21.31 -10.25 15.64
C THR A 554 -21.82 -11.20 14.54
N PRO A 555 -22.83 -10.81 13.75
CA PRO A 555 -23.32 -11.64 12.63
C PRO A 555 -22.29 -11.84 11.51
N PHE A 556 -22.34 -13.01 10.89
CA PHE A 556 -21.91 -13.26 9.52
C PHE A 556 -23.07 -13.91 8.73
N CYS A 557 -23.46 -13.30 7.62
CA CYS A 557 -24.56 -13.76 6.79
C CYS A 557 -24.00 -14.42 5.52
N CYS A 558 -24.19 -15.73 5.34
CA CYS A 558 -23.65 -16.47 4.18
C CYS A 558 -24.37 -16.14 2.85
N ALA A 559 -25.63 -15.71 2.91
CA ALA A 559 -26.39 -15.24 1.74
C ALA A 559 -25.96 -13.82 1.31
N HIS A 560 -26.24 -13.43 0.07
CA HIS A 560 -25.90 -12.12 -0.54
C HIS A 560 -26.58 -10.86 0.07
N LYS A 561 -26.78 -10.84 1.40
CA LYS A 561 -27.20 -9.67 2.18
C LYS A 561 -25.95 -9.07 2.83
N PRO A 562 -25.31 -8.03 2.25
CA PRO A 562 -24.18 -7.37 2.91
C PRO A 562 -24.64 -6.87 4.28
N ALA A 563 -23.91 -7.22 5.34
CA ALA A 563 -24.33 -6.86 6.70
C ALA A 563 -24.48 -5.32 6.83
N PRO A 564 -25.58 -4.81 7.43
CA PRO A 564 -26.05 -3.44 7.19
C PRO A 564 -25.16 -2.32 7.76
N TRP A 565 -24.13 -2.65 8.56
CA TRP A 565 -23.13 -1.68 9.05
C TRP A 565 -21.85 -2.41 9.54
N PRO A 566 -20.64 -1.79 9.46
CA PRO A 566 -19.40 -2.38 9.97
C PRO A 566 -19.40 -2.77 11.45
N PHE A 567 -20.08 -2.06 12.36
CA PHE A 567 -20.05 -2.42 13.79
C PHE A 567 -20.65 -3.81 14.12
N TYR A 568 -21.47 -4.38 13.23
CA TYR A 568 -21.90 -5.78 13.31
C TYR A 568 -20.95 -6.78 12.60
N ARG A 569 -20.07 -6.31 11.73
CA ARG A 569 -19.04 -7.12 11.05
C ARG A 569 -17.78 -7.30 11.92
N ASP A 570 -17.57 -6.37 12.84
CA ASP A 570 -16.40 -6.24 13.71
C ASP A 570 -16.57 -6.99 15.03
N ASP A 571 -15.80 -8.07 15.17
CA ASP A 571 -15.74 -8.87 16.39
C ASP A 571 -14.84 -8.17 17.45
N PRO A 572 -15.33 -7.89 18.68
CA PRO A 572 -14.54 -7.18 19.70
C PRO A 572 -13.31 -7.97 20.16
N LEU A 573 -13.35 -9.30 20.13
CA LEU A 573 -12.25 -10.16 20.56
C LEU A 573 -11.19 -10.28 19.47
N ALA A 574 -11.61 -10.48 18.21
CA ALA A 574 -10.69 -10.37 17.08
C ALA A 574 -10.02 -8.98 17.03
N SER A 575 -10.76 -7.91 17.39
CA SER A 575 -10.23 -6.54 17.48
C SER A 575 -9.19 -6.38 18.60
N GLY A 576 -9.52 -6.75 19.84
CA GLY A 576 -8.60 -6.67 21.00
C GLY A 576 -7.39 -7.62 20.93
N ILE A 577 -7.43 -8.57 20.00
CA ILE A 577 -6.30 -9.41 19.58
C ILE A 577 -5.36 -8.66 18.63
N LEU A 578 -5.89 -7.85 17.72
CA LEU A 578 -5.13 -7.07 16.72
C LEU A 578 -4.49 -5.83 17.34
N ASP A 579 -5.21 -5.11 18.21
CA ASP A 579 -4.71 -3.94 18.95
C ASP A 579 -3.87 -4.31 20.19
N ALA A 580 -3.44 -5.58 20.34
CA ALA A 580 -2.45 -5.99 21.35
C ALA A 580 -1.06 -5.33 21.16
N ARG A 581 -0.87 -4.60 20.05
CA ARG A 581 0.25 -3.69 19.80
C ARG A 581 0.02 -2.26 20.31
N ALA A 582 -1.16 -1.89 20.81
CA ALA A 582 -1.58 -0.50 21.07
C ALA A 582 -2.50 -0.25 22.28
N GLU A 583 -3.18 -1.25 22.83
CA GLU A 583 -3.99 -1.09 24.04
C GLU A 583 -3.50 -2.00 25.18
N LYS A 584 -3.20 -1.41 26.34
CA LYS A 584 -2.82 -2.14 27.56
C LYS A 584 -4.00 -2.87 28.23
N VAL A 585 -5.23 -2.63 27.79
CA VAL A 585 -6.48 -3.17 28.35
C VAL A 585 -7.53 -3.28 27.24
N ARG A 586 -8.09 -4.47 26.97
CA ARG A 586 -9.14 -4.66 25.95
C ARG A 586 -10.48 -4.11 26.48
N SER A 587 -11.04 -3.05 25.90
CA SER A 587 -12.37 -2.57 26.33
C SER A 587 -13.50 -3.37 25.67
N PHE A 588 -14.48 -3.85 26.43
CA PHE A 588 -15.70 -4.49 25.89
C PHE A 588 -16.45 -3.59 24.88
N ASN A 589 -16.37 -2.27 25.06
CA ASN A 589 -17.01 -1.29 24.19
C ASN A 589 -16.16 -0.92 22.96
N ALA A 590 -14.92 -1.40 22.84
CA ALA A 590 -14.05 -1.10 21.71
C ALA A 590 -14.37 -1.96 20.47
N SER A 591 -13.91 -1.48 19.33
CA SER A 591 -13.95 -2.15 18.03
C SER A 591 -12.89 -1.50 17.15
N GLN A 592 -12.42 -2.19 16.12
CA GLN A 592 -11.50 -1.61 15.13
C GLN A 592 -12.00 -0.24 14.65
N MET A 593 -13.29 -0.15 14.28
CA MET A 593 -13.85 1.10 13.75
C MET A 593 -14.01 2.21 14.79
N THR A 594 -14.40 1.94 16.05
CA THR A 594 -14.44 2.99 17.09
C THR A 594 -13.04 3.50 17.46
N THR A 595 -12.07 2.59 17.58
CA THR A 595 -10.68 2.94 17.86
C THR A 595 -10.06 3.72 16.69
N LEU A 596 -10.34 3.31 15.44
CA LEU A 596 -9.95 4.06 14.25
C LEU A 596 -10.57 5.47 14.21
N CYS A 597 -11.88 5.60 14.44
CA CYS A 597 -12.55 6.90 14.45
C CYS A 597 -12.02 7.85 15.53
N SER A 598 -11.73 7.34 16.73
CA SER A 598 -11.08 8.12 17.79
C SER A 598 -9.69 8.63 17.36
N ARG A 599 -8.87 7.75 16.78
CA ARG A 599 -7.54 8.11 16.24
C ARG A 599 -7.64 9.13 15.09
N LEU A 600 -8.60 8.98 14.18
CA LEU A 600 -8.81 9.92 13.06
C LEU A 600 -9.18 11.32 13.56
N SER A 601 -10.09 11.43 14.53
CA SER A 601 -10.47 12.72 15.12
C SER A 601 -9.31 13.38 15.88
N ALA A 602 -8.50 12.60 16.60
CA ALA A 602 -7.29 13.12 17.26
C ALA A 602 -6.24 13.61 16.23
N ALA A 603 -6.02 12.85 15.15
CA ALA A 603 -5.11 13.22 14.06
C ALA A 603 -5.56 14.49 13.32
N ASP A 604 -6.86 14.64 13.05
CA ASP A 604 -7.46 15.82 12.43
C ASP A 604 -7.22 17.07 13.29
N GLN A 605 -7.46 16.99 14.61
CA GLN A 605 -7.19 18.08 15.54
C GLN A 605 -5.70 18.46 15.60
N VAL A 606 -4.79 17.48 15.57
CA VAL A 606 -3.34 17.78 15.50
C VAL A 606 -2.97 18.44 14.17
N ALA A 607 -3.56 18.02 13.06
CA ALA A 607 -3.35 18.65 11.74
C ALA A 607 -3.86 20.10 11.71
N GLU A 608 -5.07 20.37 12.25
CA GLU A 608 -5.62 21.72 12.43
C GLU A 608 -4.68 22.61 13.26
N ASN A 609 -4.29 22.15 14.46
CA ASN A 609 -3.40 22.89 15.36
C ASN A 609 -2.03 23.18 14.72
N ARG A 610 -1.54 22.31 13.82
CA ARG A 610 -0.32 22.55 13.04
C ARG A 610 -0.54 23.61 11.94
N ILE A 611 -1.68 23.60 11.24
CA ILE A 611 -2.04 24.60 10.23
C ILE A 611 -2.15 26.01 10.86
N GLU A 612 -2.80 26.12 12.03
CA GLU A 612 -2.91 27.39 12.76
C GLU A 612 -1.54 27.96 13.13
N LYS A 613 -0.63 27.12 13.67
CA LYS A 613 0.74 27.53 13.98
C LYS A 613 1.52 27.99 12.75
N LEU A 614 1.36 27.33 11.60
CA LEU A 614 1.98 27.77 10.34
C LEU A 614 1.40 29.10 9.85
N ASN A 615 0.08 29.32 9.98
CA ASN A 615 -0.56 30.58 9.61
C ASN A 615 -0.13 31.75 10.50
N ALA A 616 0.21 31.49 11.77
CA ALA A 616 0.66 32.50 12.73
C ALA A 616 2.13 32.94 12.58
N MET A 617 2.90 32.34 11.66
CA MET A 617 4.31 32.71 11.45
C MET A 617 4.47 34.12 10.85
N PRO A 618 5.42 34.93 11.35
CA PRO A 618 5.65 36.28 10.86
C PRO A 618 6.12 36.31 9.40
N GLN A 619 5.85 37.42 8.72
CA GLN A 619 6.27 37.67 7.33
C GLN A 619 7.36 38.74 7.27
N PRO A 620 8.44 38.55 6.47
CA PRO A 620 8.73 37.37 5.66
C PRO A 620 9.11 36.15 6.52
N VAL A 621 8.75 34.94 6.06
CA VAL A 621 9.10 33.70 6.75
C VAL A 621 10.62 33.52 6.78
N VAL A 622 11.16 33.31 7.98
CA VAL A 622 12.53 32.87 8.24
C VAL A 622 12.45 31.61 9.09
N LEU A 623 13.08 30.53 8.63
CA LEU A 623 13.08 29.23 9.31
C LEU A 623 14.39 29.01 10.07
N ASP A 624 14.29 28.69 11.35
CA ASP A 624 15.41 28.16 12.12
C ASP A 624 15.84 26.77 11.61
N GLN A 625 16.91 26.23 12.20
CA GLN A 625 17.41 24.88 11.93
C GLN A 625 17.23 24.02 13.17
N ALA A 626 16.58 22.87 13.02
CA ALA A 626 16.60 21.85 14.05
C ALA A 626 18.03 21.31 14.24
N GLN A 627 18.41 21.03 15.50
CA GLN A 627 19.49 20.09 15.75
C GLN A 627 19.05 18.70 15.25
N LEU A 628 19.95 17.98 14.61
CA LEU A 628 19.68 16.58 14.27
C LEU A 628 19.60 15.77 15.58
N PRO A 629 18.68 14.79 15.69
CA PRO A 629 18.71 13.84 16.79
C PRO A 629 20.10 13.21 16.94
N THR A 630 20.59 13.11 18.17
CA THR A 630 21.85 12.43 18.51
C THR A 630 21.56 11.08 19.16
N GLY A 631 22.47 10.10 18.99
CA GLY A 631 22.31 8.73 19.48
C GLY A 631 22.53 7.70 18.36
N ARG A 632 22.56 6.41 18.70
CA ARG A 632 22.54 5.34 17.71
C ARG A 632 21.10 5.10 17.26
N PRO A 633 20.85 4.62 16.04
CA PRO A 633 19.49 4.47 15.54
C PRO A 633 18.63 3.40 16.21
N ALA A 634 19.26 2.40 16.86
CA ALA A 634 18.56 1.50 17.77
C ALA A 634 18.14 2.19 19.09
N ASP A 635 18.81 3.27 19.49
CA ASP A 635 18.41 4.13 20.60
C ASP A 635 17.22 5.05 20.19
N TRP A 636 17.04 5.25 18.87
CA TRP A 636 15.95 6.02 18.26
C TRP A 636 14.68 5.22 18.00
N ARG A 637 14.40 4.22 18.86
CA ARG A 637 13.08 3.56 18.89
C ARG A 637 12.03 4.68 18.87
N VAL A 638 11.02 4.54 18.01
CA VAL A 638 9.84 5.43 18.05
C VAL A 638 9.40 5.52 19.51
N ARG A 639 9.11 6.74 20.02
CA ARG A 639 8.89 7.05 21.46
C ARG A 639 8.28 5.85 22.18
N LYS A 640 8.70 5.53 23.42
CA LYS A 640 8.16 4.44 24.28
C LYS A 640 6.63 4.50 24.47
N LEU A 641 5.94 4.18 23.39
CA LEU A 641 4.56 4.34 23.01
C LEU A 641 4.37 3.31 21.91
N ASP A 642 3.17 2.79 21.86
CA ASP A 642 2.82 1.67 21.03
C ASP A 642 2.54 2.10 19.57
N THR A 643 2.83 1.27 18.56
CA THR A 643 2.65 1.69 17.15
C THR A 643 1.17 1.79 16.76
N CYS A 644 0.71 2.95 16.29
CA CYS A 644 -0.68 3.14 15.84
C CYS A 644 -1.02 2.21 14.65
N THR A 645 -2.17 1.53 14.66
CA THR A 645 -2.76 0.98 13.43
C THR A 645 -3.25 2.16 12.58
N ASN A 646 -2.69 2.30 11.38
CA ASN A 646 -3.00 3.41 10.47
C ASN A 646 -3.77 2.89 9.25
N LEU A 647 -4.64 3.75 8.70
CA LEU A 647 -5.02 3.67 7.30
C LEU A 647 -3.78 3.94 6.43
N CYS A 648 -3.66 3.32 5.26
CA CYS A 648 -2.39 3.26 4.51
C CYS A 648 -2.47 3.85 3.09
N ASP A 649 -3.62 4.42 2.76
CA ASP A 649 -3.99 5.02 1.48
C ASP A 649 -3.58 6.50 1.34
N HIS A 650 -3.07 7.14 2.40
CA HIS A 650 -2.48 8.49 2.33
C HIS A 650 -1.00 8.52 2.78
N PRO A 651 -0.09 9.16 2.03
CA PRO A 651 1.36 9.10 2.30
C PRO A 651 1.79 9.75 3.63
N THR A 652 1.03 10.74 4.12
CA THR A 652 1.26 11.47 5.38
C THR A 652 0.20 11.20 6.45
N ILE A 653 -0.58 10.12 6.30
CA ILE A 653 -1.66 9.71 7.22
C ILE A 653 -1.27 9.64 8.70
N CYS A 654 -0.01 9.36 8.94
CA CYS A 654 0.52 8.95 10.22
C CYS A 654 0.92 10.20 11.02
N VAL A 655 -0.10 10.85 11.58
CA VAL A 655 0.05 12.03 12.44
C VAL A 655 0.29 11.55 13.87
N ASP A 656 1.40 11.97 14.48
CA ASP A 656 1.69 11.74 15.90
C ASP A 656 0.64 12.45 16.79
N THR A 657 -0.25 11.67 17.42
CA THR A 657 -1.28 12.16 18.35
C THR A 657 -0.76 12.34 19.77
N GLY A 658 0.42 11.80 20.09
CA GLY A 658 0.97 11.74 21.46
C GLY A 658 0.66 10.45 22.22
N ASP A 659 -0.42 9.73 21.87
CA ASP A 659 -0.85 8.51 22.56
C ASP A 659 -0.21 7.23 21.98
N CYS A 660 0.05 7.23 20.67
CA CYS A 660 0.67 6.11 19.96
C CYS A 660 1.76 6.61 18.99
N ALA A 661 2.76 5.77 18.77
CA ALA A 661 3.90 5.98 17.90
C ALA A 661 3.51 5.84 16.41
N CYS A 662 3.91 6.81 15.59
CA CYS A 662 3.79 6.68 14.14
C CYS A 662 4.82 5.67 13.60
N GLY A 663 4.34 4.56 13.02
CA GLY A 663 5.18 3.55 12.37
C GLY A 663 4.72 3.26 10.94
N GLN A 664 5.66 3.12 10.00
CA GLN A 664 5.35 2.60 8.65
C GLN A 664 5.00 1.11 8.69
N ALA A 665 5.43 0.41 9.75
CA ALA A 665 5.31 -1.03 9.84
C ALA A 665 3.89 -1.52 10.11
N THR A 666 3.02 -0.70 10.71
CA THR A 666 1.56 -0.90 10.74
C THR A 666 0.88 -0.40 9.46
N CYS A 667 1.62 -0.44 8.35
CA CYS A 667 1.05 -0.39 7.02
C CYS A 667 1.62 -1.51 6.17
N SER A 668 0.75 -2.44 5.78
CA SER A 668 0.86 -3.03 4.46
C SER A 668 0.85 -1.85 3.46
N PRO A 669 1.95 -1.55 2.73
CA PRO A 669 1.90 -0.72 1.54
C PRO A 669 0.94 -1.42 0.62
N ILE A 670 -0.21 -0.77 0.48
CA ILE A 670 -1.26 -1.12 -0.45
C ILE A 670 -0.55 -1.42 -1.77
N GLN A 671 -0.79 -2.64 -2.27
CA GLN A 671 0.08 -3.35 -3.22
C GLN A 671 -0.04 -2.84 -4.66
N ARG A 672 0.01 -1.53 -4.81
CA ARG A 672 0.30 -0.80 -6.03
C ARG A 672 1.39 0.19 -5.66
N PHE A 673 2.25 0.55 -6.62
CA PHE A 673 3.02 1.78 -6.48
C PHE A 673 2.04 2.87 -5.97
N PRO A 674 2.41 3.78 -5.05
CA PRO A 674 1.53 4.91 -4.73
C PRO A 674 1.13 5.69 -6.00
N PHE A 675 1.93 5.57 -7.05
CA PHE A 675 1.69 6.07 -8.39
C PHE A 675 0.94 5.14 -9.35
N ALA A 676 0.63 3.87 -9.04
CA ALA A 676 -0.16 2.99 -9.91
C ALA A 676 -1.66 2.98 -9.57
N ALA A 677 -2.05 3.44 -8.37
CA ALA A 677 -3.43 3.87 -8.12
C ALA A 677 -3.69 5.27 -8.71
N GLN A 678 -2.69 6.16 -8.64
CA GLN A 678 -2.77 7.53 -9.20
C GLN A 678 -2.54 7.58 -10.71
N ALA A 679 -1.76 6.66 -11.28
CA ALA A 679 -1.62 6.53 -12.71
C ALA A 679 -2.54 5.39 -13.15
N ASN A 680 -3.81 5.77 -13.33
CA ASN A 680 -4.85 5.01 -14.05
C ASN A 680 -4.42 4.89 -15.53
N LEU A 681 -3.32 4.18 -15.75
CA LEU A 681 -2.67 3.95 -17.03
C LEU A 681 -3.15 2.61 -17.58
N PRO A 682 -4.12 2.59 -18.51
CA PRO A 682 -4.27 1.44 -19.39
C PRO A 682 -2.98 1.31 -20.21
N GLY A 683 -2.05 0.50 -19.71
CA GLY A 683 -0.72 0.26 -20.30
C GLY A 683 0.31 1.36 -20.00
N LEU A 684 1.28 1.04 -19.13
CA LEU A 684 2.63 1.59 -19.31
C LEU A 684 3.20 0.99 -20.60
N SER A 685 3.74 1.84 -21.48
CA SER A 685 3.83 1.52 -22.91
C SER A 685 5.11 0.80 -23.34
N TYR A 686 5.95 0.35 -22.40
CA TYR A 686 6.56 -0.97 -22.51
C TYR A 686 5.71 -1.98 -21.71
N PRO A 687 5.13 -2.98 -22.36
CA PRO A 687 5.21 -4.33 -21.82
C PRO A 687 6.72 -4.64 -21.64
N PRO A 688 7.20 -5.03 -20.45
CA PRO A 688 8.62 -5.33 -20.25
C PRO A 688 9.07 -6.38 -21.27
N GLU A 689 9.96 -5.96 -22.18
CA GLU A 689 10.38 -6.68 -23.41
C GLU A 689 9.30 -7.54 -24.08
N THR A 690 8.10 -6.99 -24.33
CA THR A 690 7.02 -7.61 -25.14
C THR A 690 6.99 -9.14 -25.10
N PHE A 691 6.95 -9.70 -23.89
CA PHE A 691 6.28 -10.98 -23.74
C PHE A 691 4.80 -10.66 -23.96
N ASP A 692 4.31 -11.04 -25.12
CA ASP A 692 2.88 -10.97 -25.39
C ASP A 692 2.20 -12.01 -24.48
N TRP A 693 1.65 -11.53 -23.37
CA TRP A 693 0.95 -12.36 -22.39
C TRP A 693 -0.39 -12.89 -22.95
N ASP A 694 -0.86 -12.36 -24.08
CA ASP A 694 -1.99 -12.90 -24.83
C ASP A 694 -1.56 -13.96 -25.86
N ASP A 695 -0.33 -13.92 -26.39
CA ASP A 695 0.22 -14.99 -27.26
C ASP A 695 0.39 -16.32 -26.50
N VAL A 696 0.61 -16.25 -25.18
CA VAL A 696 0.83 -17.43 -24.32
C VAL A 696 -0.49 -17.98 -23.73
N THR A 697 -1.52 -18.00 -24.58
CA THR A 697 -2.85 -18.59 -24.33
C THR A 697 -2.87 -20.11 -24.06
N ALA A 698 -1.77 -20.81 -24.33
CA ALA A 698 -1.71 -22.27 -24.30
C ALA A 698 -1.95 -22.86 -22.89
N LYS A 699 -2.69 -23.97 -22.84
CA LYS A 699 -2.81 -24.82 -21.64
C LYS A 699 -1.59 -25.74 -21.44
N ASP A 700 -0.56 -25.58 -22.27
CA ASP A 700 0.68 -26.36 -22.28
C ASP A 700 1.63 -25.91 -21.15
N PRO A 701 2.18 -26.80 -20.30
CA PRO A 701 3.20 -26.43 -19.33
C PRO A 701 4.44 -25.73 -19.92
N ALA A 702 4.78 -25.95 -21.19
CA ALA A 702 5.87 -25.25 -21.88
C ALA A 702 5.67 -23.72 -21.91
N ALA A 703 4.42 -23.24 -21.91
CA ALA A 703 4.10 -21.82 -21.90
C ALA A 703 4.56 -21.11 -20.61
N LEU A 704 4.42 -21.75 -19.44
CA LEU A 704 4.91 -21.22 -18.17
C LEU A 704 6.45 -21.25 -18.09
N VAL A 705 7.07 -22.32 -18.60
CA VAL A 705 8.54 -22.42 -18.69
C VAL A 705 9.10 -21.27 -19.53
N ALA A 706 8.57 -21.06 -20.74
CA ALA A 706 8.99 -19.97 -21.63
C ALA A 706 8.75 -18.56 -21.04
N ALA A 707 7.70 -18.39 -20.23
CA ALA A 707 7.45 -17.14 -19.49
C ALA A 707 8.50 -16.86 -18.41
N VAL A 708 8.89 -17.91 -17.67
CA VAL A 708 9.94 -17.82 -16.64
C VAL A 708 11.31 -17.56 -17.28
N GLU A 709 11.66 -18.27 -18.36
CA GLU A 709 12.95 -18.13 -19.06
C GLU A 709 13.16 -16.75 -19.70
N LYS A 710 12.09 -16.11 -20.19
CA LYS A 710 12.13 -14.74 -20.76
C LYS A 710 12.03 -13.63 -19.70
N SER A 711 11.92 -13.97 -18.42
CA SER A 711 11.78 -13.00 -17.33
C SER A 711 12.91 -13.17 -16.31
N THR A 712 12.94 -12.29 -15.30
CA THR A 712 13.96 -12.33 -14.25
C THR A 712 13.33 -12.08 -12.89
N TRP A 713 13.79 -12.84 -11.89
CA TRP A 713 13.40 -12.68 -10.49
C TRP A 713 13.62 -11.26 -9.96
N LEU A 714 14.56 -10.51 -10.55
CA LEU A 714 14.79 -9.08 -10.26
C LEU A 714 13.54 -8.22 -10.51
N ASN A 715 12.63 -8.65 -11.39
CA ASN A 715 11.36 -7.97 -11.63
C ASN A 715 10.39 -8.11 -10.44
N VAL A 716 10.52 -9.18 -9.65
CA VAL A 716 9.69 -9.50 -8.47
C VAL A 716 10.15 -8.73 -7.22
N LEU A 717 11.36 -8.18 -7.24
CA LEU A 717 11.93 -7.45 -6.12
C LEU A 717 11.37 -6.03 -5.98
N ARG A 718 11.51 -5.47 -4.77
CA ARG A 718 11.38 -4.02 -4.54
C ARG A 718 12.53 -3.25 -5.19
N PRO A 719 12.35 -1.97 -5.59
CA PRO A 719 13.40 -1.17 -6.21
C PRO A 719 14.67 -0.99 -5.36
N SER A 720 14.55 -0.90 -4.03
CA SER A 720 15.70 -0.88 -3.11
C SER A 720 16.49 -2.19 -3.17
N ALA A 721 15.81 -3.32 -2.99
CA ALA A 721 16.40 -4.65 -3.03
C ALA A 721 16.99 -5.00 -4.41
N ARG A 722 16.33 -4.62 -5.52
CA ARG A 722 16.86 -4.78 -6.89
C ARG A 722 18.16 -4.00 -7.10
N ARG A 723 18.25 -2.77 -6.58
CA ARG A 723 19.49 -1.96 -6.67
C ARG A 723 20.62 -2.51 -5.79
N TYR A 724 20.30 -3.03 -4.61
CA TYR A 724 21.25 -3.71 -3.73
C TYR A 724 21.75 -5.03 -4.37
N LEU A 725 20.85 -5.96 -4.71
CA LEU A 725 21.19 -7.27 -5.28
C LEU A 725 21.81 -7.22 -6.68
N SER A 726 21.70 -6.10 -7.41
CA SER A 726 22.42 -5.91 -8.69
C SER A 726 23.87 -5.43 -8.53
N ARG A 727 24.32 -5.09 -7.32
CA ARG A 727 25.68 -4.58 -7.01
C ARG A 727 26.44 -5.43 -6.01
N THR A 728 25.72 -6.07 -5.09
CA THR A 728 26.29 -6.88 -4.01
C THR A 728 26.85 -8.20 -4.56
N PRO A 729 27.97 -8.73 -4.01
CA PRO A 729 28.39 -10.11 -4.25
C PRO A 729 27.29 -11.12 -3.91
N ALA A 730 27.44 -12.36 -4.37
CA ALA A 730 26.44 -13.42 -4.18
C ALA A 730 26.01 -13.65 -2.71
N PHE A 731 26.88 -13.31 -1.73
CA PHE A 731 26.57 -13.26 -0.31
C PHE A 731 27.33 -12.10 0.36
N PRO A 732 26.77 -11.46 1.41
CA PRO A 732 27.51 -10.50 2.23
C PRO A 732 28.61 -11.20 3.05
N ALA A 733 29.61 -10.44 3.48
CA ALA A 733 30.63 -10.95 4.40
C ALA A 733 29.96 -11.40 5.72
N THR A 734 30.28 -12.62 6.15
CA THR A 734 29.59 -13.31 7.26
C THR A 734 30.61 -14.02 8.13
N ALA A 735 30.48 -13.88 9.44
CA ALA A 735 31.20 -14.61 10.46
C ALA A 735 30.21 -15.33 11.39
N VAL A 736 30.69 -16.31 12.16
CA VAL A 736 29.88 -17.03 13.17
C VAL A 736 30.53 -16.83 14.53
N ALA A 737 29.75 -16.38 15.52
CA ALA A 737 30.22 -16.18 16.87
C ALA A 737 30.54 -17.52 17.55
N ARG A 738 31.56 -17.54 18.40
CA ARG A 738 31.96 -18.74 19.15
C ARG A 738 31.15 -18.82 20.43
N CYS A 739 30.48 -19.94 20.67
CA CYS A 739 29.86 -20.21 21.96
C CYS A 739 30.92 -20.72 22.96
N PRO A 740 30.71 -20.55 24.29
CA PRO A 740 31.53 -21.19 25.31
C PRO A 740 31.54 -22.72 25.19
N ASN A 741 32.61 -23.36 25.68
CA ASN A 741 32.83 -24.81 25.52
C ASN A 741 31.68 -25.66 26.09
N ASP A 742 31.07 -25.27 27.21
CA ASP A 742 29.95 -26.00 27.82
C ASP A 742 28.65 -25.87 27.01
N VAL A 743 28.49 -24.76 26.27
CA VAL A 743 27.38 -24.56 25.33
C VAL A 743 27.61 -25.38 24.07
N GLU A 744 28.84 -25.42 23.53
CA GLU A 744 29.21 -26.28 22.40
C GLU A 744 29.09 -27.78 22.75
N GLU A 745 29.41 -28.19 23.98
CA GLU A 745 29.23 -29.56 24.46
C GLU A 745 27.75 -29.95 24.59
N LYS A 746 26.91 -29.07 25.16
CA LYS A 746 25.44 -29.23 25.15
C LYS A 746 24.90 -29.34 23.72
N LYS A 747 25.33 -28.47 22.81
CA LYS A 747 24.92 -28.52 21.39
C LYS A 747 25.33 -29.82 20.69
N LYS A 748 26.44 -30.46 21.07
CA LYS A 748 26.83 -31.79 20.54
C LYS A 748 25.97 -32.91 21.09
N ASN A 749 25.75 -32.94 22.41
CA ASN A 749 24.90 -33.95 23.05
C ASN A 749 23.44 -33.84 22.56
N ASP A 750 22.98 -32.62 22.34
CA ASP A 750 21.66 -32.37 21.77
C ASP A 750 21.63 -32.65 20.26
N ALA A 751 22.71 -32.50 19.50
CA ALA A 751 22.74 -32.90 18.08
C ALA A 751 22.42 -34.40 17.89
N GLU A 752 22.85 -35.27 18.80
CA GLU A 752 22.44 -36.69 18.84
C GLU A 752 20.95 -36.90 19.18
N SER A 753 20.27 -35.84 19.63
CA SER A 753 18.81 -35.79 19.85
C SER A 753 18.08 -35.09 18.70
N PHE A 754 18.70 -34.13 17.99
CA PHE A 754 18.20 -33.59 16.72
C PHE A 754 18.06 -34.70 15.67
N GLU A 755 19.08 -35.57 15.54
CA GLU A 755 19.00 -36.73 14.62
C GLU A 755 17.89 -37.72 15.00
N LYS A 756 17.52 -37.81 16.29
CA LYS A 756 16.38 -38.63 16.74
C LYS A 756 15.04 -37.97 16.43
N LEU A 757 14.91 -36.66 16.64
CA LEU A 757 13.69 -35.90 16.33
C LEU A 757 13.36 -35.94 14.82
N GLN A 758 14.36 -36.02 13.94
CA GLN A 758 14.16 -36.28 12.51
C GLN A 758 13.43 -37.61 12.24
N THR A 759 13.78 -38.67 12.97
CA THR A 759 13.20 -40.01 12.79
C THR A 759 11.82 -40.18 13.39
N GLU A 760 11.53 -39.52 14.52
CA GLU A 760 10.23 -39.64 15.22
C GLU A 760 9.13 -38.74 14.64
N TRP A 761 9.50 -37.56 14.09
CA TRP A 761 8.55 -36.55 13.59
C TRP A 761 8.56 -36.37 12.07
N HIS A 762 8.92 -37.43 11.33
CA HIS A 762 8.87 -37.48 9.85
C HIS A 762 9.56 -36.30 9.13
N GLY A 763 10.68 -35.81 9.67
CA GLY A 763 11.45 -34.70 9.08
C GLY A 763 10.86 -33.29 9.27
N CYS A 764 9.80 -33.09 10.05
CA CYS A 764 9.16 -31.79 10.31
C CYS A 764 9.93 -30.92 11.34
N PHE A 765 11.24 -30.72 11.15
CA PHE A 765 12.10 -30.01 12.12
C PHE A 765 12.27 -28.50 11.81
N SER A 766 12.51 -27.65 12.82
CA SER A 766 12.68 -26.19 12.70
C SER A 766 13.74 -25.69 11.69
N ALA A 767 13.51 -24.47 11.19
CA ALA A 767 14.28 -23.82 10.13
C ALA A 767 15.66 -23.27 10.56
N ASP A 768 15.83 -22.98 11.85
CA ASP A 768 17.03 -22.42 12.50
C ASP A 768 18.24 -23.35 12.32
N SER A 769 18.04 -24.66 12.49
CA SER A 769 19.05 -25.68 12.24
C SER A 769 19.58 -25.62 10.80
N VAL A 770 18.71 -25.40 9.83
CA VAL A 770 19.04 -25.26 8.40
C VAL A 770 19.74 -23.92 8.15
N MET A 771 19.27 -22.84 8.78
CA MET A 771 19.89 -21.51 8.67
C MET A 771 21.28 -21.45 9.33
N GLU A 772 21.49 -22.06 10.50
CA GLU A 772 22.80 -22.14 11.19
C GLU A 772 23.80 -22.96 10.36
N ARG A 773 23.39 -24.12 9.84
CA ARG A 773 24.24 -24.91 8.94
C ARG A 773 24.61 -24.11 7.68
N GLY A 774 23.69 -23.34 7.11
CA GLY A 774 23.94 -22.42 5.99
C GLY A 774 24.95 -21.31 6.34
N ALA A 775 24.78 -20.65 7.48
CA ALA A 775 25.70 -19.61 7.96
C ALA A 775 27.12 -20.15 8.14
N LYS A 776 27.27 -21.33 8.74
CA LYS A 776 28.56 -22.01 8.94
C LYS A 776 29.28 -22.37 7.63
N LEU A 777 28.56 -22.62 6.52
CA LEU A 777 29.16 -22.95 5.22
C LEU A 777 29.77 -21.74 4.50
N ILE A 778 29.23 -20.53 4.71
CA ILE A 778 29.74 -19.29 4.06
C ILE A 778 30.62 -18.45 5.00
N ALA A 779 30.73 -18.85 6.27
CA ALA A 779 31.45 -18.13 7.31
C ALA A 779 32.93 -17.94 6.97
N LYS A 780 33.45 -16.76 7.31
CA LYS A 780 34.86 -16.39 7.25
C LYS A 780 35.29 -15.78 8.58
N ASP A 781 36.58 -15.52 8.72
CA ASP A 781 37.07 -14.66 9.80
C ASP A 781 36.40 -13.26 9.71
N TYR A 782 36.09 -12.68 10.86
CA TYR A 782 35.41 -11.40 10.94
C TYR A 782 36.27 -10.26 10.38
N SER A 783 35.64 -9.42 9.55
CA SER A 783 36.16 -8.12 9.15
C SER A 783 35.09 -7.04 9.36
N PRO A 784 35.46 -5.76 9.59
CA PRO A 784 34.50 -4.68 9.82
C PRO A 784 33.40 -4.62 8.74
N GLY A 785 32.14 -4.59 9.19
CA GLY A 785 30.96 -4.61 8.32
C GLY A 785 30.45 -6.02 7.94
N SER A 786 31.10 -7.09 8.42
CA SER A 786 30.58 -8.46 8.29
C SER A 786 29.39 -8.68 9.22
N LEU A 787 28.39 -9.44 8.76
CA LEU A 787 27.32 -9.92 9.62
C LEU A 787 27.86 -11.02 10.55
N VAL A 788 27.54 -10.95 11.84
CA VAL A 788 27.97 -11.93 12.84
C VAL A 788 26.78 -12.78 13.25
N PHE A 789 26.76 -14.02 12.80
CA PHE A 789 25.73 -14.99 13.17
C PHE A 789 25.97 -15.52 14.59
N LEU A 790 25.07 -15.25 15.51
CA LEU A 790 25.06 -15.79 16.87
C LEU A 790 24.35 -17.16 16.84
N PRO A 791 25.03 -18.29 17.11
CA PRO A 791 24.36 -19.58 17.18
C PRO A 791 23.45 -19.62 18.41
N TYR A 792 22.13 -19.51 18.21
CA TYR A 792 21.15 -19.54 19.28
C TYR A 792 20.48 -20.93 19.38
N TYR A 793 20.09 -21.33 20.59
CA TYR A 793 19.46 -22.62 20.84
C TYR A 793 18.45 -22.51 22.00
N ALA A 794 17.20 -22.87 21.75
CA ALA A 794 16.11 -22.84 22.72
C ALA A 794 15.60 -24.25 23.03
N TYR A 795 16.14 -24.89 24.07
CA TYR A 795 15.58 -26.15 24.54
C TYR A 795 14.41 -25.94 25.50
N ASN A 796 13.33 -26.70 25.31
CA ASN A 796 12.06 -26.63 26.02
C ASN A 796 12.11 -27.26 27.44
N GLY A 797 13.25 -27.16 28.12
CA GLY A 797 13.62 -27.94 29.31
C GLY A 797 13.48 -27.23 30.66
N GLY A 798 12.58 -26.25 30.79
CA GLY A 798 12.31 -25.60 32.08
C GLY A 798 13.22 -24.43 32.46
N LEU A 799 14.01 -23.89 31.53
CA LEU A 799 14.59 -22.55 31.69
C LEU A 799 13.45 -21.52 31.77
N ARG A 800 13.10 -21.14 33.00
CA ARG A 800 12.44 -19.86 33.23
C ARG A 800 13.37 -18.78 32.69
N PHE A 801 12.81 -17.82 31.97
CA PHE A 801 13.60 -16.81 31.25
C PHE A 801 14.06 -15.56 32.03
N PRO A 802 13.83 -15.32 33.35
CA PRO A 802 14.13 -14.00 33.94
C PRO A 802 15.63 -13.68 34.03
N GLU A 803 16.50 -14.64 33.75
CA GLU A 803 17.93 -14.44 33.57
C GLU A 803 18.33 -14.79 32.13
N ILE A 804 18.73 -13.76 31.38
CA ILE A 804 19.31 -13.93 30.06
C ILE A 804 20.68 -14.60 30.18
N PRO A 805 21.01 -15.59 29.34
CA PRO A 805 22.26 -16.32 29.48
C PRO A 805 23.51 -15.42 29.35
N PRO A 806 24.46 -15.45 30.31
CA PRO A 806 25.68 -14.66 30.27
C PRO A 806 26.58 -14.91 29.04
N TRP A 807 26.38 -16.03 28.32
CA TRP A 807 27.21 -16.40 27.18
C TRP A 807 27.08 -15.46 25.97
N VAL A 808 26.02 -14.64 25.86
CA VAL A 808 25.92 -13.68 24.75
C VAL A 808 26.99 -12.58 24.85
N ALA A 809 27.33 -12.14 26.07
CA ALA A 809 28.46 -11.23 26.30
C ALA A 809 29.80 -11.90 25.91
N HIS A 810 30.00 -13.18 26.28
CA HIS A 810 31.17 -13.96 25.87
C HIS A 810 31.23 -14.25 24.36
N ALA A 811 30.09 -14.25 23.66
CA ALA A 811 30.05 -14.44 22.21
C ALA A 811 30.49 -13.18 21.45
N VAL A 812 30.36 -11.98 22.05
CA VAL A 812 30.85 -10.72 21.47
C VAL A 812 32.23 -10.29 21.98
N GLU A 813 32.67 -10.76 23.15
CA GLU A 813 33.99 -10.52 23.75
C GLU A 813 35.20 -10.69 22.80
N PRO A 814 35.21 -11.63 21.81
CA PRO A 814 36.34 -11.79 20.89
C PRO A 814 36.45 -10.71 19.79
N TYR A 815 35.46 -9.82 19.63
CA TYR A 815 35.46 -8.80 18.58
C TYR A 815 36.12 -7.48 19.03
N PRO A 816 36.53 -6.60 18.08
CA PRO A 816 37.12 -5.30 18.40
C PRO A 816 36.22 -4.40 19.27
N LYS A 817 36.81 -3.43 19.97
CA LYS A 817 36.07 -2.49 20.85
C LYS A 817 35.09 -1.58 20.10
N ASP A 818 35.26 -1.44 18.79
CA ASP A 818 34.42 -0.73 17.84
C ASP A 818 33.45 -1.67 17.07
N PHE A 819 33.31 -2.92 17.51
CA PHE A 819 32.28 -3.83 17.00
C PHE A 819 30.89 -3.23 17.16
N ASP A 820 30.18 -3.02 16.05
CA ASP A 820 28.78 -2.64 16.12
C ASP A 820 27.92 -3.88 16.37
N VAL A 821 27.31 -3.91 17.55
CA VAL A 821 26.32 -4.90 17.96
C VAL A 821 25.17 -5.08 16.96
N SER A 822 24.86 -4.09 16.11
CA SER A 822 23.85 -4.25 15.04
C SER A 822 24.24 -5.31 13.98
N ASP A 823 25.52 -5.68 13.92
CA ASP A 823 26.04 -6.74 13.06
C ASP A 823 25.62 -8.14 13.54
N LEU A 824 25.18 -8.26 14.80
CA LEU A 824 24.79 -9.52 15.42
C LEU A 824 23.43 -10.00 14.91
N MET A 825 23.37 -11.26 14.48
CA MET A 825 22.18 -11.88 13.88
C MET A 825 21.82 -13.20 14.56
N MET A 826 20.59 -13.29 15.04
CA MET A 826 20.11 -14.42 15.85
C MET A 826 19.04 -15.23 15.08
N PRO A 827 19.29 -16.49 14.71
CA PRO A 827 18.24 -17.36 14.20
C PRO A 827 17.28 -17.70 15.34
N PHE A 828 16.02 -17.31 15.22
CA PHE A 828 14.96 -17.67 16.17
C PHE A 828 13.84 -18.31 15.38
N THR A 829 13.87 -19.63 15.19
CA THR A 829 12.80 -20.30 14.45
C THR A 829 12.14 -21.40 15.24
N PHE A 830 10.84 -21.24 15.44
CA PHE A 830 9.99 -22.23 16.08
C PHE A 830 9.54 -23.30 15.09
N ASP A 831 9.42 -24.56 15.53
CA ASP A 831 9.09 -25.73 14.71
C ASP A 831 7.79 -25.61 13.87
N TRP A 832 6.86 -24.74 14.28
CA TRP A 832 5.50 -24.68 13.72
C TRP A 832 5.01 -23.27 13.35
N GLY A 833 5.86 -22.23 13.42
CA GLY A 833 5.43 -20.84 13.18
C GLY A 833 4.42 -20.30 14.21
N ARG A 834 4.41 -20.86 15.42
CA ARG A 834 3.55 -20.44 16.53
C ARG A 834 4.31 -19.53 17.50
N CYS A 835 3.72 -18.41 17.89
CA CYS A 835 4.33 -17.45 18.81
C CYS A 835 3.35 -17.05 19.93
N ASN A 836 3.09 -17.96 20.87
CA ASN A 836 2.07 -17.77 21.91
C ASN A 836 2.58 -17.85 23.36
N THR A 837 3.86 -18.18 23.61
CA THR A 837 4.39 -18.44 24.97
C THR A 837 5.37 -17.36 25.45
N ILE A 838 5.17 -16.90 26.68
CA ILE A 838 6.02 -15.93 27.40
C ILE A 838 7.50 -16.33 27.42
N LEU A 839 7.78 -17.63 27.42
CA LEU A 839 9.11 -18.21 27.51
C LEU A 839 9.89 -18.23 26.17
N HIS A 840 9.30 -17.78 25.05
CA HIS A 840 9.96 -17.92 23.73
C HIS A 840 9.84 -16.69 22.83
N ASN A 841 9.41 -15.54 23.37
CA ASN A 841 9.19 -14.32 22.59
C ASN A 841 10.30 -13.28 22.83
N LEU A 842 11.23 -13.15 21.87
CA LEU A 842 12.33 -12.19 21.89
C LEU A 842 11.87 -10.73 22.04
N TYR A 843 10.71 -10.34 21.51
CA TYR A 843 10.15 -9.01 21.72
C TYR A 843 9.94 -8.72 23.21
N ARG A 844 9.29 -9.65 23.93
CA ARG A 844 9.05 -9.51 25.38
C ARG A 844 10.37 -9.52 26.17
N VAL A 845 11.36 -10.29 25.72
CA VAL A 845 12.72 -10.28 26.30
C VAL A 845 13.38 -8.90 26.14
N ARG A 846 13.28 -8.28 24.96
CA ARG A 846 13.86 -6.94 24.67
C ARG A 846 13.21 -5.78 25.44
N ASP A 847 12.08 -6.02 26.11
CA ASP A 847 11.39 -5.07 27.00
C ASP A 847 11.73 -5.24 28.50
N TRP A 848 12.50 -6.26 28.90
CA TRP A 848 12.91 -6.42 30.29
C TRP A 848 14.05 -5.48 30.69
N SER A 849 14.01 -5.01 31.94
CA SER A 849 15.00 -4.08 32.50
C SER A 849 16.39 -4.69 32.70
N SER A 850 16.52 -6.03 32.63
CA SER A 850 17.76 -6.78 32.78
C SER A 850 18.40 -7.19 31.45
N THR A 851 17.83 -6.80 30.30
CA THR A 851 18.29 -7.26 28.99
C THR A 851 19.56 -6.53 28.52
N PRO A 852 20.64 -7.26 28.17
CA PRO A 852 21.86 -6.66 27.64
C PRO A 852 21.63 -5.93 26.30
N ASP A 853 22.41 -4.86 26.05
CA ASP A 853 22.34 -4.05 24.81
C ASP A 853 22.56 -4.93 23.56
N GLU A 854 23.33 -6.02 23.72
CA GLU A 854 23.60 -7.06 22.73
C GLU A 854 22.33 -7.67 22.14
N ILE A 855 21.39 -8.09 22.99
CA ILE A 855 20.14 -8.75 22.59
C ILE A 855 19.07 -7.73 22.18
N VAL A 856 19.12 -6.55 22.79
CA VAL A 856 18.31 -5.40 22.40
C VAL A 856 18.59 -4.99 20.95
N ARG A 857 19.86 -4.95 20.53
CA ARG A 857 20.28 -4.36 19.25
C ARG A 857 20.54 -5.36 18.11
N ALA A 858 20.82 -6.62 18.41
CA ALA A 858 20.96 -7.68 17.41
C ALA A 858 19.68 -7.85 16.56
N SER A 859 19.81 -8.15 15.26
CA SER A 859 18.67 -8.51 14.41
C SER A 859 18.29 -9.98 14.60
N ALA A 860 17.01 -10.33 14.64
CA ALA A 860 16.56 -11.72 14.68
C ALA A 860 15.98 -12.18 13.35
N TRP A 861 16.12 -13.46 13.02
CA TRP A 861 15.40 -14.10 11.91
C TRP A 861 14.26 -14.92 12.50
N GLN A 862 13.04 -14.42 12.36
CA GLN A 862 11.82 -14.99 12.93
C GLN A 862 10.98 -15.61 11.80
N PRO A 863 10.51 -16.86 11.90
CA PRO A 863 9.55 -17.40 10.94
C PRO A 863 8.27 -16.57 11.02
N MET A 864 7.52 -16.54 9.92
CA MET A 864 6.15 -15.99 9.92
C MET A 864 5.36 -16.61 11.08
N GLY A 865 5.20 -15.82 12.14
CA GLY A 865 4.42 -16.15 13.31
C GLY A 865 2.98 -15.75 13.08
N ASP A 866 2.05 -16.60 13.50
CA ASP A 866 0.66 -16.18 13.63
C ASP A 866 0.48 -15.09 14.71
N LEU A 867 -0.64 -14.37 14.60
CA LEU A 867 -1.01 -13.20 15.39
C LEU A 867 -1.17 -13.45 16.90
N ASN A 868 -1.48 -12.35 17.60
CA ASN A 868 -1.77 -12.20 19.03
C ASN A 868 -0.53 -11.95 19.92
N SER A 869 0.69 -12.02 19.38
CA SER A 869 1.87 -11.44 20.03
C SER A 869 2.72 -10.63 19.06
N PRO A 870 3.37 -9.56 19.53
CA PRO A 870 4.48 -8.98 18.81
C PRO A 870 5.67 -9.95 18.93
N CYS A 871 6.08 -10.57 17.83
CA CYS A 871 7.11 -11.63 17.81
C CYS A 871 8.42 -11.18 17.17
N TYR A 872 8.38 -10.03 16.50
CA TYR A 872 9.45 -9.42 15.73
C TYR A 872 9.26 -7.90 15.78
N PHE A 873 10.36 -7.17 15.87
CA PHE A 873 10.39 -5.73 15.59
C PHE A 873 10.51 -5.55 14.07
N MET A 874 9.64 -4.75 13.47
CA MET A 874 9.39 -4.76 12.01
C MET A 874 10.36 -3.88 11.22
N ASP A 875 10.98 -2.94 11.92
CA ASP A 875 12.25 -2.36 11.56
C ASP A 875 13.35 -3.43 11.66
N GLN A 876 13.53 -4.06 12.83
CA GLN A 876 14.72 -4.85 13.25
C GLN A 876 14.92 -6.25 12.68
N ASP A 877 13.86 -7.02 12.59
CA ASP A 877 13.95 -8.46 12.42
C ASP A 877 13.54 -8.88 11.01
N VAL A 878 14.16 -9.94 10.51
CA VAL A 878 13.84 -10.56 9.24
C VAL A 878 12.71 -11.57 9.44
N VAL A 879 11.61 -11.40 8.71
CA VAL A 879 10.56 -12.43 8.61
C VAL A 879 10.98 -13.45 7.57
N ILE A 880 11.08 -14.73 7.95
CA ILE A 880 11.46 -15.87 7.08
C ILE A 880 10.27 -16.85 6.92
N PRO A 881 10.25 -17.74 5.92
CA PRO A 881 9.18 -18.74 5.80
C PRO A 881 9.33 -19.81 6.89
N ALA A 882 8.20 -20.35 7.37
CA ALA A 882 8.20 -21.58 8.16
C ALA A 882 8.69 -22.78 7.30
N ARG A 883 9.05 -23.92 7.92
CA ARG A 883 9.27 -25.17 7.16
C ARG A 883 7.96 -25.96 7.10
N THR A 884 7.66 -26.55 5.94
CA THR A 884 6.45 -27.37 5.73
C THR A 884 6.80 -28.86 5.74
N CYS A 885 5.99 -29.67 6.44
CA CYS A 885 6.08 -31.14 6.42
C CYS A 885 5.89 -31.75 5.02
N LEU A 886 5.32 -30.99 4.07
CA LEU A 886 5.10 -31.46 2.70
C LEU A 886 6.30 -31.20 1.77
N GLN A 887 7.39 -30.63 2.27
CA GLN A 887 8.51 -30.15 1.48
C GLN A 887 9.05 -31.16 0.45
N ASP A 888 9.30 -32.40 0.84
CA ASP A 888 9.85 -33.41 -0.07
C ASP A 888 8.81 -33.83 -1.12
N LYS A 889 7.54 -33.94 -0.74
CA LYS A 889 6.42 -34.20 -1.66
C LYS A 889 6.17 -33.03 -2.63
N LEU A 890 6.39 -31.79 -2.19
CA LEU A 890 6.35 -30.59 -3.04
C LEU A 890 7.50 -30.59 -4.05
N ARG A 891 8.71 -31.01 -3.65
CA ARG A 891 9.85 -31.18 -4.58
C ARG A 891 9.60 -32.32 -5.58
N GLU A 892 9.08 -33.45 -5.12
CA GLU A 892 8.69 -34.58 -5.98
C GLU A 892 7.63 -34.16 -7.02
N ARG A 893 6.56 -33.49 -6.57
CA ARG A 893 5.41 -33.14 -7.42
C ARG A 893 5.61 -31.91 -8.31
N PHE A 894 6.39 -30.92 -7.86
CA PHE A 894 6.50 -29.60 -8.52
C PHE A 894 7.95 -29.14 -8.75
N GLY A 895 8.97 -29.95 -8.45
CA GLY A 895 10.38 -29.58 -8.56
C GLY A 895 10.76 -29.05 -9.95
N ALA A 896 10.29 -29.70 -11.02
CA ALA A 896 10.39 -29.16 -12.37
C ALA A 896 9.25 -28.15 -12.64
N ILE A 897 9.57 -26.99 -13.24
CA ILE A 897 8.56 -25.96 -13.58
C ILE A 897 7.49 -26.52 -14.54
N SER A 898 7.87 -27.42 -15.44
CA SER A 898 6.95 -28.15 -16.33
C SER A 898 5.93 -29.05 -15.62
N HIS A 899 6.10 -29.34 -14.32
CA HIS A 899 5.11 -30.07 -13.52
C HIS A 899 4.06 -29.14 -12.88
N VAL A 900 4.26 -27.81 -12.94
CA VAL A 900 3.32 -26.80 -12.45
C VAL A 900 2.35 -26.42 -13.58
N PRO A 901 1.03 -26.64 -13.44
CA PRO A 901 0.08 -26.27 -14.49
C PRO A 901 0.00 -24.74 -14.67
N PRO A 902 0.04 -24.21 -15.91
CA PRO A 902 -0.15 -22.79 -16.17
C PRO A 902 -1.56 -22.37 -15.78
N SER A 903 -1.78 -21.13 -15.34
CA SER A 903 -3.09 -20.69 -14.82
C SER A 903 -4.26 -20.94 -15.78
N ARG A 904 -4.07 -20.84 -17.11
CA ARG A 904 -5.12 -21.16 -18.11
C ARG A 904 -5.45 -22.65 -18.25
N ALA A 905 -4.62 -23.56 -17.73
CA ALA A 905 -4.94 -24.99 -17.69
C ALA A 905 -5.82 -25.37 -16.48
N ARG A 906 -5.86 -24.52 -15.45
CA ARG A 906 -6.52 -24.78 -14.17
C ARG A 906 -8.05 -24.69 -14.29
N SER A 907 -8.77 -25.57 -13.60
CA SER A 907 -10.23 -25.67 -13.64
C SER A 907 -10.94 -25.12 -12.39
N VAL A 908 -10.17 -24.76 -11.36
CA VAL A 908 -10.68 -24.24 -10.09
C VAL A 908 -10.25 -22.79 -9.90
N LEU A 909 -11.21 -21.90 -9.67
CA LEU A 909 -10.97 -20.49 -9.36
C LEU A 909 -10.27 -20.37 -8.01
N VAL A 910 -10.86 -21.00 -6.99
CA VAL A 910 -10.48 -20.82 -5.58
C VAL A 910 -10.75 -22.08 -4.76
N THR A 911 -9.81 -22.47 -3.90
CA THR A 911 -9.98 -23.58 -2.94
C THR A 911 -9.51 -23.17 -1.55
N PHE A 912 -10.41 -23.22 -0.57
CA PHE A 912 -10.04 -23.17 0.85
C PHE A 912 -10.63 -24.34 1.63
N LYS A 913 -9.74 -25.07 2.32
CA LYS A 913 -10.06 -26.08 3.33
C LYS A 913 -9.13 -25.87 4.51
N GLY A 914 -9.70 -25.70 5.70
CA GLY A 914 -8.98 -25.49 6.94
C GLY A 914 -9.96 -25.58 8.11
N SER A 915 -9.49 -25.99 9.28
CA SER A 915 -10.35 -26.07 10.47
C SER A 915 -10.83 -24.68 10.89
N PRO A 916 -12.09 -24.51 11.36
CA PRO A 916 -12.52 -23.26 12.00
C PRO A 916 -11.82 -23.01 13.35
N ASN A 917 -11.04 -23.98 13.83
CA ASN A 917 -10.30 -23.97 15.08
C ASN A 917 -8.96 -23.19 14.97
N GLY A 918 -8.35 -22.86 16.11
CA GLY A 918 -7.19 -21.96 16.23
C GLY A 918 -7.52 -20.47 16.04
N ALA A 919 -6.53 -19.59 16.19
CA ALA A 919 -6.74 -18.15 15.91
C ALA A 919 -7.10 -17.92 14.43
N GLY A 920 -7.72 -16.77 14.14
CA GLY A 920 -8.34 -16.51 12.83
C GLY A 920 -9.59 -17.35 12.55
N SER A 921 -10.10 -18.07 13.55
CA SER A 921 -11.36 -18.83 13.54
C SER A 921 -12.52 -18.08 12.90
N SER A 922 -12.78 -16.84 13.31
CA SER A 922 -13.86 -15.98 12.77
C SER A 922 -13.69 -15.68 11.26
N VAL A 923 -12.45 -15.46 10.80
CA VAL A 923 -12.13 -15.31 9.37
C VAL A 923 -12.39 -16.62 8.62
N ARG A 924 -11.99 -17.76 9.18
CA ARG A 924 -12.22 -19.09 8.57
C ARG A 924 -13.70 -19.46 8.51
N GLN A 925 -14.48 -19.12 9.54
CA GLN A 925 -15.94 -19.29 9.54
C GLN A 925 -16.60 -18.47 8.41
N LYS A 926 -16.18 -17.20 8.21
CA LYS A 926 -16.61 -16.36 7.06
C LYS A 926 -16.24 -16.95 5.69
N LEU A 927 -15.21 -17.81 5.59
CA LEU A 927 -14.85 -18.53 4.36
C LEU A 927 -15.62 -19.85 4.18
N SER A 928 -15.97 -20.53 5.27
CA SER A 928 -16.63 -21.84 5.25
C SER A 928 -18.14 -21.80 5.03
N CYS A 929 -18.73 -20.61 4.87
CA CYS A 929 -20.11 -20.41 4.43
C CYS A 929 -20.41 -21.12 3.10
N ASP A 930 -21.61 -21.70 2.97
CA ASP A 930 -22.19 -22.08 1.68
C ASP A 930 -22.48 -20.83 0.84
N ARG A 931 -21.50 -20.45 0.01
CA ARG A 931 -21.64 -19.37 -0.97
C ARG A 931 -22.44 -19.88 -2.17
N VAL A 932 -23.29 -19.03 -2.73
CA VAL A 932 -24.00 -19.36 -3.97
C VAL A 932 -22.96 -19.70 -5.04
N ARG A 933 -23.04 -20.92 -5.59
CA ARG A 933 -22.27 -21.35 -6.77
C ARG A 933 -22.71 -20.52 -7.97
N SER A 934 -22.25 -19.27 -8.06
CA SER A 934 -22.78 -18.32 -9.04
C SER A 934 -22.48 -18.78 -10.46
N THR A 935 -23.51 -18.69 -11.29
CA THR A 935 -23.53 -19.18 -12.67
C THR A 935 -22.76 -18.23 -13.60
N GLU A 936 -21.83 -18.81 -14.36
CA GLU A 936 -21.09 -18.29 -15.54
C GLU A 936 -20.56 -16.83 -15.52
N PRO A 937 -19.23 -16.62 -15.60
CA PRO A 937 -18.61 -15.31 -15.41
C PRO A 937 -18.66 -14.40 -16.65
N ALA A 938 -18.77 -13.09 -16.40
CA ALA A 938 -18.74 -12.05 -17.44
C ALA A 938 -17.34 -11.42 -17.68
N ASN A 939 -16.33 -11.65 -16.81
CA ASN A 939 -15.06 -10.92 -16.85
C ASN A 939 -13.82 -11.76 -17.24
N LEU A 940 -13.81 -13.08 -17.02
CA LEU A 940 -12.77 -13.99 -17.54
C LEU A 940 -13.02 -14.34 -19.03
N LEU A 941 -13.31 -13.30 -19.82
CA LEU A 941 -13.85 -13.35 -21.18
C LEU A 941 -13.05 -14.27 -22.10
N GLY A 942 -13.60 -15.47 -22.38
CA GLY A 942 -13.04 -16.47 -23.30
C GLY A 942 -12.44 -17.72 -22.63
N GLY A 943 -12.38 -17.78 -21.29
CA GLY A 943 -11.96 -18.98 -20.54
C GLY A 943 -13.14 -19.90 -20.17
N HIS A 944 -12.86 -21.19 -19.98
CA HIS A 944 -13.84 -22.17 -19.49
C HIS A 944 -14.34 -21.84 -18.08
N ALA A 945 -15.55 -22.32 -17.73
CA ALA A 945 -16.13 -22.12 -16.41
C ALA A 945 -15.23 -22.69 -15.29
N LEU A 946 -14.88 -21.85 -14.32
CA LEU A 946 -14.10 -22.20 -13.14
C LEU A 946 -15.02 -22.48 -11.94
N LYS A 947 -14.57 -23.31 -10.99
CA LYS A 947 -15.32 -23.67 -9.78
C LYS A 947 -14.67 -23.11 -8.51
N ALA A 948 -15.47 -22.88 -7.47
CA ALA A 948 -14.99 -22.60 -6.12
C ALA A 948 -15.24 -23.80 -5.19
N PHE A 949 -14.29 -24.12 -4.32
CA PHE A 949 -14.43 -25.15 -3.28
C PHE A 949 -14.14 -24.54 -1.90
N TRP A 950 -15.13 -24.59 -1.02
CA TRP A 950 -15.10 -24.01 0.33
C TRP A 950 -15.32 -25.12 1.36
N ASN A 951 -14.47 -25.18 2.39
CA ASN A 951 -14.39 -26.25 3.40
C ASN A 951 -14.11 -27.68 2.86
N GLU A 952 -13.94 -27.84 1.54
CA GLU A 952 -13.66 -29.12 0.88
C GLU A 952 -12.44 -29.07 -0.05
N LEU A 953 -11.96 -30.24 -0.49
CA LEU A 953 -11.01 -30.34 -1.60
C LEU A 953 -11.79 -30.66 -2.88
N LYS A 954 -11.16 -30.48 -4.04
CA LYS A 954 -11.74 -30.89 -5.32
C LYS A 954 -12.08 -32.40 -5.26
N PRO A 955 -13.33 -32.81 -5.53
CA PRO A 955 -13.72 -34.21 -5.46
C PRO A 955 -12.84 -35.13 -6.32
N GLY A 956 -12.33 -36.21 -5.71
CA GLY A 956 -11.45 -37.18 -6.36
C GLY A 956 -9.98 -36.75 -6.51
N ALA A 957 -9.59 -35.58 -6.00
CA ALA A 957 -8.20 -35.11 -5.98
C ALA A 957 -7.66 -35.08 -4.54
N ASP A 958 -6.35 -35.24 -4.38
CA ASP A 958 -5.67 -34.98 -3.10
C ASP A 958 -5.38 -33.48 -2.91
N TYR A 959 -4.68 -33.14 -1.81
CA TYR A 959 -4.33 -31.75 -1.50
C TYR A 959 -3.38 -31.11 -2.54
N LEU A 960 -2.40 -31.84 -3.04
CA LEU A 960 -1.41 -31.31 -3.99
C LEU A 960 -2.03 -31.15 -5.38
N GLU A 961 -2.82 -32.13 -5.84
CA GLU A 961 -3.56 -32.01 -7.11
C GLU A 961 -4.65 -30.92 -7.04
N THR A 962 -5.28 -30.72 -5.88
CA THR A 962 -6.22 -29.60 -5.68
C THR A 962 -5.50 -28.25 -5.81
N ILE A 963 -4.33 -28.07 -5.21
CA ILE A 963 -3.54 -26.83 -5.35
C ILE A 963 -3.01 -26.65 -6.78
N ALA A 964 -2.56 -27.72 -7.44
CA ALA A 964 -2.09 -27.68 -8.83
C ALA A 964 -3.15 -27.17 -9.81
N ASP A 965 -4.43 -27.48 -9.55
CA ASP A 965 -5.57 -27.12 -10.38
C ASP A 965 -6.34 -25.87 -9.91
N THR A 966 -5.86 -25.19 -8.86
CA THR A 966 -6.48 -23.97 -8.31
C THR A 966 -5.74 -22.71 -8.75
N VAL A 967 -6.45 -21.69 -9.26
CA VAL A 967 -5.85 -20.41 -9.65
C VAL A 967 -5.45 -19.57 -8.42
N PHE A 968 -6.38 -19.39 -7.48
CA PHE A 968 -6.20 -18.55 -6.29
C PHE A 968 -6.36 -19.36 -4.98
N CYS A 969 -5.42 -19.22 -4.04
CA CYS A 969 -5.42 -19.98 -2.80
C CYS A 969 -5.53 -19.05 -1.58
N PRO A 970 -6.69 -18.99 -0.89
CA PRO A 970 -6.87 -18.18 0.30
C PRO A 970 -5.99 -18.64 1.45
N LEU A 971 -5.38 -17.63 2.09
CA LEU A 971 -4.46 -17.73 3.21
C LEU A 971 -4.99 -16.86 4.36
N PRO A 972 -6.03 -17.31 5.09
CA PRO A 972 -6.48 -16.65 6.30
C PRO A 972 -5.43 -16.79 7.41
N ARG A 973 -5.24 -15.68 8.11
CA ARG A 973 -4.56 -15.56 9.41
C ARG A 973 -4.92 -16.72 10.35
N GLY A 974 -3.99 -17.19 11.20
CA GLY A 974 -4.28 -18.17 12.25
C GLY A 974 -3.21 -19.25 12.54
N THR A 975 -3.26 -19.84 13.74
CA THR A 975 -2.08 -20.34 14.50
C THR A 975 -1.56 -21.70 14.11
N THR A 976 -2.14 -22.31 13.09
CA THR A 976 -1.75 -23.59 12.51
C THR A 976 -2.06 -23.57 11.02
N GLY A 977 -1.14 -24.12 10.22
CA GLY A 977 -1.33 -24.32 8.78
C GLY A 977 -1.18 -23.09 7.89
N TRP A 978 -1.32 -21.85 8.36
CA TRP A 978 -1.26 -20.66 7.49
C TRP A 978 0.13 -20.42 6.88
N ALA A 979 1.15 -20.27 7.72
CA ALA A 979 2.52 -20.00 7.30
C ALA A 979 3.13 -21.16 6.48
N THR A 980 2.71 -22.40 6.71
CA THR A 980 3.15 -23.58 5.95
C THR A 980 2.38 -23.73 4.63
N ARG A 981 1.05 -23.56 4.64
CA ARG A 981 0.20 -23.54 3.43
C ARG A 981 0.66 -22.48 2.44
N MET A 982 1.13 -21.32 2.92
CA MET A 982 1.73 -20.29 2.07
C MET A 982 2.85 -20.85 1.20
N ASN A 983 3.77 -21.63 1.78
CA ASN A 983 4.84 -22.27 1.02
C ASN A 983 4.29 -23.32 0.04
N ASP A 984 3.34 -24.16 0.50
CA ASP A 984 2.71 -25.19 -0.34
C ASP A 984 2.07 -24.58 -1.60
N VAL A 985 1.31 -23.49 -1.45
CA VAL A 985 0.58 -22.85 -2.57
C VAL A 985 1.52 -22.11 -3.51
N ILE A 986 2.56 -21.44 -2.98
CA ILE A 986 3.61 -20.81 -3.78
C ILE A 986 4.31 -21.86 -4.65
N TYR A 987 4.70 -23.00 -4.08
CA TYR A 987 5.45 -24.04 -4.80
C TYR A 987 4.59 -24.79 -5.82
N GLY A 988 3.29 -24.99 -5.53
CA GLY A 988 2.29 -25.48 -6.49
C GLY A 988 1.83 -24.46 -7.53
N GLY A 989 2.37 -23.24 -7.53
CA GLY A 989 2.06 -22.17 -8.48
C GLY A 989 0.63 -21.62 -8.39
N CYS A 990 -0.04 -21.80 -7.25
CA CYS A 990 -1.35 -21.22 -6.95
C CYS A 990 -1.15 -19.83 -6.33
N ILE A 991 -1.84 -18.82 -6.86
CA ILE A 991 -1.64 -17.43 -6.45
C ILE A 991 -2.13 -17.24 -5.01
N PRO A 992 -1.27 -16.87 -4.05
CA PRO A 992 -1.67 -16.59 -2.68
C PRO A 992 -2.71 -15.47 -2.60
N VAL A 993 -3.81 -15.70 -1.89
CA VAL A 993 -4.78 -14.66 -1.53
C VAL A 993 -4.70 -14.40 -0.03
N LEU A 994 -4.06 -13.30 0.32
CA LEU A 994 -3.76 -12.88 1.68
C LEU A 994 -5.00 -12.21 2.28
N LEU A 995 -5.60 -12.82 3.30
CA LEU A 995 -6.84 -12.32 3.90
C LEU A 995 -6.54 -11.53 5.17
N GLY A 996 -6.90 -10.25 5.11
CA GLY A 996 -6.87 -9.32 6.22
C GLY A 996 -5.66 -8.39 6.26
N ASP A 997 -5.82 -7.32 7.01
CA ASP A 997 -4.88 -6.20 7.09
C ASP A 997 -3.72 -6.48 8.06
N GLN A 998 -2.55 -5.86 7.83
CA GLN A 998 -1.40 -5.88 8.75
C GLN A 998 -0.70 -7.23 8.95
N THR A 999 -0.63 -8.06 7.89
CA THR A 999 0.30 -9.20 7.85
C THR A 999 1.67 -8.79 7.29
N HIS A 1000 2.75 -9.31 7.88
CA HIS A 1000 4.08 -9.28 7.28
C HIS A 1000 4.44 -10.65 6.72
N HIS A 1001 4.85 -10.67 5.46
CA HIS A 1001 5.19 -11.88 4.73
C HIS A 1001 6.71 -12.10 4.74
N PRO A 1002 7.22 -13.30 4.42
CA PRO A 1002 8.67 -13.52 4.40
C PRO A 1002 9.38 -12.61 3.40
N PHE A 1003 10.57 -12.16 3.78
CA PHE A 1003 11.44 -11.28 3.00
C PHE A 1003 10.72 -10.05 2.46
N TRP A 1004 9.80 -9.55 3.28
CA TRP A 1004 8.90 -8.45 2.99
C TRP A 1004 9.59 -7.20 2.43
N ASP A 1005 10.79 -6.91 2.91
CA ASP A 1005 11.70 -5.82 2.54
C ASP A 1005 12.43 -6.05 1.19
N ILE A 1006 12.53 -7.30 0.74
CA ILE A 1006 13.11 -7.69 -0.55
C ILE A 1006 12.04 -7.91 -1.62
N LEU A 1007 11.04 -8.73 -1.32
CA LEU A 1007 9.99 -9.15 -2.25
C LEU A 1007 8.88 -8.11 -2.34
N ASP A 1008 8.48 -7.81 -3.57
CA ASP A 1008 7.29 -7.01 -3.83
C ASP A 1008 6.08 -7.94 -4.00
N TRP A 1009 5.42 -8.22 -2.87
CA TRP A 1009 4.30 -9.16 -2.79
C TRP A 1009 3.12 -8.80 -3.72
N SER A 1010 3.01 -7.54 -4.16
CA SER A 1010 2.04 -7.11 -5.19
C SER A 1010 2.15 -7.84 -6.52
N LYS A 1011 3.34 -8.38 -6.81
CA LYS A 1011 3.65 -9.03 -8.08
C LYS A 1011 3.37 -10.51 -8.08
N ILE A 1012 3.04 -11.09 -6.92
CA ILE A 1012 2.90 -12.54 -6.70
C ILE A 1012 1.66 -12.94 -5.91
N SER A 1013 0.87 -12.01 -5.36
CA SER A 1013 -0.27 -12.30 -4.49
C SER A 1013 -1.40 -11.28 -4.63
N VAL A 1014 -2.57 -11.61 -4.11
CA VAL A 1014 -3.73 -10.72 -3.96
C VAL A 1014 -3.97 -10.49 -2.48
N THR A 1015 -4.15 -9.24 -2.03
CA THR A 1015 -4.58 -8.94 -0.65
C THR A 1015 -6.05 -8.51 -0.63
N VAL A 1016 -6.83 -9.08 0.30
CA VAL A 1016 -8.25 -8.72 0.52
C VAL A 1016 -8.45 -8.42 2.00
N PRO A 1017 -8.91 -7.21 2.38
CA PRO A 1017 -9.09 -6.82 3.78
C PRO A 1017 -10.28 -7.57 4.43
N ASP A 1018 -10.34 -7.60 5.76
CA ASP A 1018 -11.32 -8.43 6.50
C ASP A 1018 -12.78 -8.08 6.18
N TYR A 1019 -13.06 -6.80 5.88
CA TYR A 1019 -14.41 -6.32 5.56
C TYR A 1019 -14.86 -6.62 4.12
N GLU A 1020 -13.95 -7.07 3.24
CA GLU A 1020 -14.22 -7.44 1.83
C GLU A 1020 -14.29 -8.96 1.60
N ILE A 1021 -14.17 -9.79 2.64
CA ILE A 1021 -14.21 -11.27 2.53
C ILE A 1021 -15.53 -11.78 1.92
N GLU A 1022 -16.62 -11.03 2.09
CA GLU A 1022 -17.92 -11.27 1.45
C GLU A 1022 -17.85 -11.11 -0.08
N ASN A 1023 -17.07 -10.14 -0.58
CA ASN A 1023 -16.89 -9.83 -2.00
C ASN A 1023 -15.73 -10.58 -2.67
N LEU A 1024 -15.02 -11.43 -1.92
CA LEU A 1024 -13.79 -12.14 -2.34
C LEU A 1024 -13.84 -12.73 -3.76
N GLU A 1025 -14.90 -13.45 -4.12
CA GLU A 1025 -15.00 -14.07 -5.46
C GLU A 1025 -15.12 -13.02 -6.57
N SER A 1026 -15.84 -11.92 -6.34
CA SER A 1026 -15.95 -10.78 -7.28
C SER A 1026 -14.60 -10.10 -7.49
N ILE A 1027 -13.84 -9.91 -6.40
CA ILE A 1027 -12.48 -9.34 -6.45
C ILE A 1027 -11.56 -10.25 -7.28
N LEU A 1028 -11.56 -11.56 -7.04
CA LEU A 1028 -10.74 -12.51 -7.80
C LEU A 1028 -11.14 -12.60 -9.27
N MET A 1029 -12.44 -12.46 -9.59
CA MET A 1029 -12.95 -12.41 -10.97
C MET A 1029 -12.71 -11.06 -11.69
N SER A 1030 -12.18 -10.04 -11.01
CA SER A 1030 -11.84 -8.75 -11.64
C SER A 1030 -10.50 -8.75 -12.38
N TYR A 1031 -9.65 -9.75 -12.12
CA TYR A 1031 -8.33 -9.89 -12.74
C TYR A 1031 -8.40 -10.49 -14.15
N THR A 1032 -7.58 -9.95 -15.06
CA THR A 1032 -7.41 -10.50 -16.41
C THR A 1032 -6.49 -11.72 -16.44
N TRP A 1033 -6.61 -12.57 -17.47
CA TRP A 1033 -5.71 -13.71 -17.65
C TRP A 1033 -4.23 -13.30 -17.78
N ALA A 1034 -3.93 -12.16 -18.40
CA ALA A 1034 -2.57 -11.65 -18.51
C ALA A 1034 -1.98 -11.25 -17.13
N GLU A 1035 -2.75 -10.60 -16.27
CA GLU A 1035 -2.34 -10.29 -14.89
C GLU A 1035 -2.13 -11.56 -14.06
N ILE A 1036 -3.05 -12.52 -14.15
CA ILE A 1036 -2.96 -13.82 -13.47
C ILE A 1036 -1.69 -14.57 -13.90
N GLN A 1037 -1.42 -14.66 -15.20
CA GLN A 1037 -0.25 -15.36 -15.72
C GLN A 1037 1.07 -14.66 -15.37
N ARG A 1038 1.07 -13.32 -15.37
CA ARG A 1038 2.21 -12.52 -14.89
C ARG A 1038 2.47 -12.78 -13.40
N MET A 1039 1.41 -12.80 -12.57
CA MET A 1039 1.53 -13.15 -11.14
C MET A 1039 2.08 -14.56 -10.95
N GLN A 1040 1.57 -15.56 -11.66
CA GLN A 1040 2.08 -16.93 -11.60
C GLN A 1040 3.55 -17.02 -12.04
N THR A 1041 3.94 -16.32 -13.11
CA THR A 1041 5.34 -16.33 -13.59
C THR A 1041 6.28 -15.71 -12.55
N ASN A 1042 5.90 -14.59 -11.96
CA ASN A 1042 6.64 -13.95 -10.87
C ASN A 1042 6.73 -14.85 -9.64
N LEU A 1043 5.65 -15.57 -9.30
CA LEU A 1043 5.58 -16.51 -8.19
C LEU A 1043 6.62 -17.63 -8.36
N ILE A 1044 6.68 -18.23 -9.55
CA ILE A 1044 7.65 -19.28 -9.88
C ILE A 1044 9.10 -18.76 -9.88
N LEU A 1045 9.35 -17.52 -10.31
CA LEU A 1045 10.68 -16.90 -10.29
C LEU A 1045 11.29 -16.73 -8.88
N VAL A 1046 10.48 -16.79 -7.81
CA VAL A 1046 10.93 -16.64 -6.42
C VAL A 1046 10.50 -17.80 -5.51
N ARG A 1047 9.87 -18.86 -6.03
CA ARG A 1047 9.31 -19.96 -5.21
C ARG A 1047 10.34 -20.65 -4.31
N ASP A 1048 11.59 -20.73 -4.75
CA ASP A 1048 12.66 -21.40 -4.00
C ASP A 1048 13.04 -20.62 -2.72
N ALA A 1049 12.69 -19.33 -2.62
CA ALA A 1049 12.78 -18.57 -1.37
C ALA A 1049 11.92 -19.15 -0.25
N PHE A 1050 10.90 -19.97 -0.56
CA PHE A 1050 9.90 -20.49 0.39
C PHE A 1050 10.09 -21.96 0.74
N LEU A 1051 11.12 -22.61 0.20
CA LEU A 1051 11.34 -24.05 0.39
C LEU A 1051 12.79 -24.35 0.78
N TYR A 1052 12.98 -24.94 1.96
CA TYR A 1052 14.29 -25.36 2.43
C TYR A 1052 14.80 -26.56 1.60
N PRO A 1053 16.11 -26.82 1.52
CA PRO A 1053 16.63 -28.04 0.90
C PRO A 1053 16.25 -29.27 1.73
N SER A 1054 16.23 -30.44 1.08
CA SER A 1054 16.26 -31.74 1.76
C SER A 1054 17.63 -31.95 2.43
N GLU A 1055 17.70 -32.75 3.48
CA GLU A 1055 18.95 -32.92 4.23
C GLU A 1055 20.07 -33.54 3.37
N GLY A 1056 21.29 -33.01 3.53
CA GLY A 1056 22.47 -33.39 2.76
C GLY A 1056 22.88 -32.37 1.69
N ASP A 1057 21.92 -31.73 1.01
CA ASP A 1057 22.21 -30.70 -0.01
C ASP A 1057 22.14 -29.28 0.57
N MET A 1058 22.98 -29.01 1.58
CA MET A 1058 23.09 -27.67 2.16
C MET A 1058 23.81 -26.68 1.22
N PHE A 1059 24.44 -27.17 0.14
CA PHE A 1059 25.15 -26.36 -0.84
C PHE A 1059 24.21 -25.68 -1.86
N SER A 1060 23.07 -26.28 -2.23
CA SER A 1060 22.07 -25.59 -3.06
C SER A 1060 21.51 -24.34 -2.37
N ASN A 1061 21.37 -24.35 -1.04
CA ASN A 1061 20.99 -23.17 -0.26
C ASN A 1061 21.94 -21.97 -0.44
N THR A 1062 23.21 -22.22 -0.83
CA THR A 1062 24.22 -21.18 -1.12
C THR A 1062 24.38 -20.90 -2.63
N ARG A 1063 23.53 -21.46 -3.49
CA ARG A 1063 23.55 -21.26 -4.96
C ARG A 1063 22.20 -20.86 -5.55
N ASP A 1064 21.12 -21.46 -5.09
CA ASP A 1064 19.82 -21.49 -5.78
C ASP A 1064 18.80 -20.48 -5.23
N ARG A 1065 19.29 -19.41 -4.57
CA ARG A 1065 18.45 -18.33 -4.01
C ARG A 1065 17.37 -18.84 -3.05
N GLY A 1066 17.71 -19.84 -2.23
CA GLY A 1066 16.82 -20.42 -1.20
C GLY A 1066 16.51 -19.48 -0.02
N PRO A 1067 15.79 -19.95 1.01
CA PRO A 1067 15.38 -19.12 2.14
C PRO A 1067 16.56 -18.44 2.86
N PHE A 1068 17.71 -19.12 2.95
CA PHE A 1068 18.93 -18.58 3.58
C PHE A 1068 19.52 -17.38 2.81
N PHE A 1069 19.56 -17.45 1.48
CA PHE A 1069 20.00 -16.35 0.63
C PHE A 1069 19.13 -15.10 0.84
N PHE A 1070 17.81 -15.27 0.85
CA PHE A 1070 16.90 -14.14 1.09
C PHE A 1070 17.00 -13.62 2.52
N ALA A 1071 17.16 -14.48 3.53
CA ALA A 1071 17.30 -14.07 4.93
C ALA A 1071 18.54 -13.18 5.15
N ILE A 1072 19.69 -13.61 4.64
CA ILE A 1072 20.96 -12.90 4.89
C ILE A 1072 21.08 -11.60 4.08
N HIS A 1073 20.55 -11.57 2.85
CA HIS A 1073 20.46 -10.33 2.08
C HIS A 1073 19.42 -9.38 2.65
N SER A 1074 18.32 -9.88 3.21
CA SER A 1074 17.31 -9.06 3.90
C SER A 1074 17.95 -8.40 5.12
N ALA A 1075 18.61 -9.18 5.96
CA ALA A 1075 19.27 -8.67 7.16
C ALA A 1075 20.37 -7.62 6.83
N SER A 1076 21.16 -7.86 5.77
CA SER A 1076 22.14 -6.88 5.26
C SER A 1076 21.45 -5.61 4.72
N LEU A 1077 20.34 -5.74 4.02
CA LEU A 1077 19.54 -4.61 3.50
C LEU A 1077 18.89 -3.81 4.64
N LEU A 1078 18.40 -4.47 5.70
CA LEU A 1078 17.87 -3.81 6.91
C LEU A 1078 18.95 -2.98 7.62
N LYS A 1079 20.18 -3.50 7.74
CA LYS A 1079 21.34 -2.71 8.20
C LYS A 1079 21.69 -1.54 7.27
N GLN A 1080 21.41 -1.63 5.97
CA GLN A 1080 21.60 -0.51 5.05
C GLN A 1080 20.43 0.49 5.02
N THR A 1081 19.23 0.12 5.48
CA THR A 1081 18.00 0.89 5.18
C THR A 1081 17.01 1.09 6.33
N LYS A 1082 17.19 0.44 7.48
CA LYS A 1082 16.30 0.57 8.65
C LYS A 1082 17.03 0.70 9.99
N PHE A 1083 18.18 0.05 10.18
CA PHE A 1083 19.16 0.40 11.23
C PHE A 1083 20.27 1.15 10.55
N PRO A 1084 20.26 2.49 10.53
CA PRO A 1084 21.53 3.17 10.39
C PRO A 1084 22.45 2.70 11.53
N THR A 1085 23.72 2.52 11.19
CA THR A 1085 24.85 2.28 12.09
C THR A 1085 25.37 3.63 12.58
#